data_AF-A0A6J1NS80-F1
#
_entry.id   AF-A0A6J1NS80-F1
#
_cell.length_a   1.000
_cell.length_b   1.000
_cell.length_c   1.000
_cell.angle_alpha   90.00
_cell.angle_beta   90.00
_cell.angle_gamma   90.00
#
_symmetry.space_group_name_H-M   'P 1'
#
loop_
_entity.id
_entity.type
_entity.pdbx_description
1 polymer ?
#
loop_
_entity_poly.entity_id
_entity_poly.type
_entity_poly.pdbx_seq_one_letter_code
_entity_poly.pdbx_strand_id
1 'polypeptide(L)'
;MFAEQIQNGIIYGDQNFFVPPHLNFGAFVLEKILEHNDRVAMINGETEEQITYPKMVQKIVNIASSLTDLGVEIGDVVAIASENRLEYFVSSIAVYCCGGISTFFNNAYTKNELTHAIDISKPKFMFVSGEVFKRHSETLRSINFIKKIVLYDDIESSGNDCIRYRELSERYVDINTYKPIDYKGKNGTCMILYTSGTTGLAKGAKITHLNLIVACQQPHSLSRELTSLFIAPWSSTMGQICGLQDIVHGIRTVFLTKYEERLYIKTIEKYKVGYLTMPPPLVVMLCKSSIVNEYDISSVEILFVGGAPTNPKTITQLKTRYPHIKHLLQAYGATEATGSVCREMEVAPKEGSVGPIVPGIIIKVVDPETNKVLGVGEPGEVRMSGPAVFDGYIGKDKKDDFDEAGYYKTGDIAYYDKDGYFYIVDRIKEIIKYKAWQVPPSELEGILLQHPAVKEAGVTGTPDLLAGELPTAFVVKQQGAIVTEKEIVDYISDKINGETGVQITFREMVQKIVNIASALTDLGVEIGDVVAIASENRLEYFVSSIAVYCCGGISTFFNNAYTKNELTHAINISKPKFIFVSGEVFKKHRETLRNIDFIKKFILYDEMVTSNDCIHYRELAERYVDVNTYKSVDYKGKNGTSMILYTSGTTGSAKGAKITHLNLIVACQQPHSLNRELTPLSIAPWSSTMGQICGLQEIVHGIRTVFLTKYEERLYIKTIEKYKIGYLGMAPPLVVMLCKSSIVNEYDISSLEILYVGGAPTNPKTITQVKARCPHIKHLLQAYGITEATGAVTREMETAPREGSVGPVVPGIIIKVVDPETNKILGVGEPGEVRISGPAVFDGYIGKDKKDDFDEEGFYKTGDIAYYDKDGYFYIVDRIKEIIKYKAWQVPPSELEGLLLQHPSIKEAGVTGTPDLLAGELPTAFVVKQQDAKVTEQEIIDYISDKVAPWKKLRGGVIFVDEVPKTPSGKILRRKLKALLQSVQKIPASKL
;
A
#
# COMPACT_ATOMS: atom_id res chain seq x y z
N MET A 1 13.32 22.33 -22.93
CA MET A 1 14.10 21.35 -23.73
C MET A 1 13.52 19.95 -23.63
N PHE A 2 13.28 19.38 -22.45
CA PHE A 2 12.79 17.98 -22.33
C PHE A 2 11.33 17.72 -22.78
N ALA A 3 10.45 18.73 -22.82
CA ALA A 3 9.06 18.55 -23.27
C ALA A 3 8.90 18.16 -24.75
N GLU A 4 9.90 18.46 -25.61
CA GLU A 4 9.89 18.08 -27.03
C GLU A 4 10.30 16.61 -27.27
N GLN A 5 10.80 15.93 -26.22
CA GLN A 5 11.30 14.56 -26.27
C GLN A 5 10.22 13.51 -25.94
N ILE A 6 8.98 13.91 -25.66
CA ILE A 6 7.87 13.00 -25.34
C ILE A 6 6.85 13.09 -26.46
N GLN A 7 6.65 11.99 -27.19
CA GLN A 7 5.68 11.90 -28.28
C GLN A 7 4.83 10.65 -28.12
N ASN A 8 3.51 10.82 -27.96
CA ASN A 8 2.56 9.72 -27.77
C ASN A 8 2.94 8.73 -26.65
N GLY A 9 3.51 9.24 -25.55
CA GLY A 9 3.97 8.41 -24.41
C GLY A 9 5.29 7.66 -24.65
N ILE A 10 5.95 7.88 -25.79
CA ILE A 10 7.32 7.42 -26.06
C ILE A 10 8.27 8.57 -25.77
N ILE A 11 9.32 8.28 -24.99
CA ILE A 11 10.30 9.23 -24.52
C ILE A 11 11.62 8.95 -25.21
N TYR A 12 12.16 9.96 -25.88
CA TYR A 12 13.36 9.88 -26.69
C TYR A 12 14.51 10.60 -25.97
N GLY A 13 15.60 9.91 -25.70
CA GLY A 13 16.88 10.57 -25.43
C GLY A 13 17.30 11.42 -26.64
N ASP A 14 18.31 12.28 -26.48
CA ASP A 14 18.82 13.06 -27.61
C ASP A 14 19.19 12.14 -28.78
N GLN A 15 18.53 12.35 -29.92
CA GLN A 15 18.72 11.55 -31.14
C GLN A 15 19.83 12.13 -32.04
N ASN A 16 20.33 13.33 -31.75
CA ASN A 16 21.47 13.93 -32.45
C ASN A 16 22.81 13.44 -31.87
N PHE A 17 22.87 12.16 -31.53
CA PHE A 17 24.02 11.52 -30.92
C PHE A 17 24.91 10.89 -32.00
N PHE A 18 26.13 11.42 -32.17
CA PHE A 18 27.10 10.85 -33.09
C PHE A 18 27.62 9.52 -32.55
N VAL A 19 27.51 8.47 -33.37
CA VAL A 19 28.14 7.18 -33.11
C VAL A 19 29.15 6.94 -34.24
N PRO A 20 30.36 6.42 -33.95
CA PRO A 20 31.30 5.95 -34.96
C PRO A 20 31.13 4.43 -35.21
N PRO A 21 30.03 3.95 -35.84
CA PRO A 21 29.71 2.52 -35.93
C PRO A 21 30.65 1.70 -36.82
N HIS A 22 31.62 2.35 -37.47
CA HIS A 22 32.63 1.70 -38.29
C HIS A 22 33.82 1.20 -37.46
N LEU A 23 33.98 1.67 -36.22
CA LEU A 23 35.04 1.22 -35.32
C LEU A 23 34.59 -0.02 -34.54
N ASN A 24 35.54 -0.92 -34.28
CA ASN A 24 35.37 -1.88 -33.18
C ASN A 24 35.64 -1.14 -31.84
N PHE A 25 35.09 -1.67 -30.75
CA PHE A 25 35.21 -1.03 -29.44
C PHE A 25 36.66 -0.91 -28.93
N GLY A 26 37.54 -1.87 -29.23
CA GLY A 26 38.95 -1.78 -28.87
C GLY A 26 39.66 -0.60 -29.55
N ALA A 27 39.41 -0.39 -30.84
CA ALA A 27 39.92 0.76 -31.59
C ALA A 27 39.39 2.08 -31.03
N PHE A 28 38.09 2.15 -30.76
CA PHE A 28 37.46 3.32 -30.13
C PHE A 28 38.12 3.67 -28.78
N VAL A 29 38.31 2.68 -27.91
CA VAL A 29 38.94 2.90 -26.60
C VAL A 29 40.40 3.34 -26.77
N LEU A 30 41.18 2.70 -27.65
CA LEU A 30 42.58 3.08 -27.91
C LEU A 30 42.71 4.54 -28.38
N GLU A 31 41.87 4.96 -29.33
CA GLU A 31 41.83 6.36 -29.79
C GLU A 31 41.57 7.32 -28.62
N LYS A 32 40.61 6.99 -27.75
CA LYS A 32 40.24 7.82 -26.60
C LYS A 32 41.32 7.89 -25.53
N ILE A 33 41.97 6.78 -25.19
CA ILE A 33 42.98 6.78 -24.13
C ILE A 33 44.28 7.47 -24.56
N LEU A 34 44.59 7.51 -25.86
CA LEU A 34 45.72 8.26 -26.40
C LEU A 34 45.55 9.78 -26.23
N GLU A 35 44.32 10.29 -26.09
CA GLU A 35 44.03 11.71 -25.87
C GLU A 35 44.45 12.18 -24.45
N HIS A 36 44.64 11.26 -23.49
CA HIS A 36 44.83 11.59 -22.06
C HIS A 36 46.30 11.80 -21.63
N ASN A 37 47.27 11.62 -22.52
CA ASN A 37 48.71 11.82 -22.25
C ASN A 37 49.21 11.08 -20.99
N ASP A 38 50.17 11.63 -20.23
CA ASP A 38 50.83 10.98 -19.07
C ASP A 38 49.97 10.86 -17.79
N ARG A 39 48.66 11.10 -17.88
CA ARG A 39 47.77 11.08 -16.72
C ARG A 39 47.69 9.68 -16.10
N VAL A 40 47.54 9.64 -14.78
CA VAL A 40 47.29 8.40 -14.04
C VAL A 40 45.86 7.95 -14.31
N ALA A 41 45.70 6.75 -14.86
CA ALA A 41 44.40 6.17 -15.16
C ALA A 41 43.79 5.50 -13.92
N MET A 42 44.54 4.56 -13.31
CA MET A 42 44.05 3.79 -12.17
C MET A 42 45.08 3.68 -11.05
N ILE A 43 44.59 3.62 -9.82
CA ILE A 43 45.38 3.42 -8.60
C ILE A 43 44.72 2.32 -7.75
N ASN A 44 45.50 1.32 -7.34
CA ASN A 44 45.07 0.39 -6.31
C ASN A 44 45.19 1.07 -4.94
N GLY A 45 44.06 1.33 -4.29
CA GLY A 45 44.02 2.02 -3.00
C GLY A 45 44.72 1.27 -1.87
N GLU A 46 44.87 -0.06 -2.01
CA GLU A 46 45.53 -0.93 -1.02
C GLU A 46 47.04 -1.01 -1.20
N THR A 47 47.49 -1.28 -2.44
CA THR A 47 48.91 -1.51 -2.74
C THR A 47 49.65 -0.25 -3.20
N GLU A 48 48.92 0.83 -3.49
CA GLU A 48 49.42 2.09 -4.04
C GLU A 48 49.99 1.98 -5.47
N GLU A 49 49.92 0.79 -6.06
CA GLU A 49 50.30 0.58 -7.45
C GLU A 49 49.39 1.38 -8.37
N GLN A 50 49.98 1.98 -9.41
CA GLN A 50 49.25 2.81 -10.35
C GLN A 50 49.69 2.56 -11.79
N ILE A 51 48.77 2.81 -12.72
CA ILE A 51 49.03 2.75 -14.16
C ILE A 51 48.64 4.08 -14.81
N THR A 52 49.53 4.61 -15.65
CA THR A 52 49.25 5.79 -16.49
C THR A 52 48.63 5.35 -17.81
N TYR A 53 47.90 6.24 -18.48
CA TYR A 53 47.32 5.96 -19.79
C TYR A 53 48.33 5.45 -20.82
N PRO A 54 49.57 5.99 -20.95
CA PRO A 54 50.54 5.49 -21.93
C PRO A 54 51.05 4.09 -21.58
N LYS A 55 51.25 3.80 -20.28
CA LYS A 55 51.60 2.44 -19.81
C LYS A 55 50.46 1.45 -20.04
N MET A 56 49.21 1.89 -19.86
CA MET A 56 48.02 1.11 -20.13
C MET A 56 47.93 0.76 -21.63
N VAL A 57 48.06 1.75 -22.52
CA VAL A 57 48.09 1.54 -23.99
C VAL A 57 49.18 0.55 -24.36
N GLN A 58 50.40 0.76 -23.87
CA GLN A 58 51.53 -0.12 -24.19
C GLN A 58 51.24 -1.57 -23.80
N LYS A 59 50.72 -1.81 -22.58
CA LYS A 59 50.36 -3.16 -22.16
C LYS A 59 49.21 -3.75 -22.99
N ILE A 60 48.20 -2.95 -23.36
CA ILE A 60 47.08 -3.38 -24.21
C ILE A 60 47.62 -3.89 -25.55
N VAL A 61 48.47 -3.14 -26.26
CA VAL A 61 48.97 -3.55 -27.59
C VAL A 61 49.91 -4.75 -27.50
N ASN A 62 50.69 -4.87 -26.43
CA ASN A 62 51.55 -6.02 -26.16
C ASN A 62 50.73 -7.31 -25.98
N ILE A 63 49.69 -7.24 -25.15
CA ILE A 63 48.83 -8.38 -24.84
C ILE A 63 47.97 -8.73 -26.05
N ALA A 64 47.40 -7.77 -26.76
CA ALA A 64 46.58 -8.03 -27.93
C ALA A 64 47.38 -8.76 -29.04
N SER A 65 48.63 -8.32 -29.27
CA SER A 65 49.54 -8.99 -30.20
C SER A 65 49.92 -10.40 -29.72
N SER A 66 50.17 -10.57 -28.41
CA SER A 66 50.49 -11.87 -27.83
C SER A 66 49.30 -12.83 -27.87
N LEU A 67 48.08 -12.35 -27.66
CA LEU A 67 46.85 -13.14 -27.81
C LEU A 67 46.65 -13.61 -29.26
N THR A 68 46.98 -12.74 -30.22
CA THR A 68 46.95 -13.09 -31.65
C THR A 68 47.94 -14.22 -31.95
N ASP A 69 49.18 -14.13 -31.43
CA ASP A 69 50.20 -15.18 -31.60
C ASP A 69 49.83 -16.49 -30.87
N LEU A 70 49.07 -16.40 -29.77
CA LEU A 70 48.50 -17.56 -29.08
C LEU A 70 47.33 -18.20 -29.83
N GLY A 71 46.89 -17.59 -30.93
CA GLY A 71 45.83 -18.11 -31.80
C GLY A 71 44.42 -17.75 -31.35
N VAL A 72 44.23 -16.59 -30.70
CA VAL A 72 42.89 -16.00 -30.51
C VAL A 72 42.38 -15.50 -31.87
N GLU A 73 41.24 -16.02 -32.31
CA GLU A 73 40.59 -15.63 -33.56
C GLU A 73 39.39 -14.71 -33.32
N ILE A 74 38.89 -14.06 -34.38
CA ILE A 74 37.68 -13.23 -34.32
C ILE A 74 36.50 -14.08 -33.84
N GLY A 75 35.84 -13.63 -32.78
CA GLY A 75 34.68 -14.31 -32.17
C GLY A 75 35.05 -15.36 -31.11
N ASP A 76 36.34 -15.61 -30.86
CA ASP A 76 36.76 -16.46 -29.74
C ASP A 76 36.44 -15.81 -28.41
N VAL A 77 35.86 -16.58 -27.49
CA VAL A 77 35.56 -16.12 -26.13
C VAL A 77 36.79 -16.25 -25.25
N VAL A 78 37.18 -15.15 -24.59
CA VAL A 78 38.27 -15.07 -23.64
C VAL A 78 37.70 -14.64 -22.28
N ALA A 79 37.83 -15.50 -21.27
CA ALA A 79 37.31 -15.18 -19.95
C ALA A 79 38.32 -14.43 -19.09
N ILE A 80 37.84 -13.61 -18.16
CA ILE A 80 38.64 -13.01 -17.08
C ILE A 80 37.97 -13.32 -15.75
N ALA A 81 38.71 -14.02 -14.87
CA ALA A 81 38.26 -14.42 -13.54
C ALA A 81 39.28 -13.94 -12.50
N SER A 82 39.01 -12.78 -11.90
CA SER A 82 39.93 -12.08 -11.02
C SER A 82 39.20 -11.09 -10.13
N GLU A 83 39.77 -10.80 -8.97
CA GLU A 83 39.51 -9.61 -8.16
C GLU A 83 39.87 -8.33 -8.94
N ASN A 84 39.50 -7.17 -8.38
CA ASN A 84 39.85 -5.88 -8.97
C ASN A 84 41.37 -5.69 -8.98
N ARG A 85 41.94 -5.39 -10.16
CA ARG A 85 43.37 -5.16 -10.35
C ARG A 85 43.65 -4.28 -11.57
N LEU A 86 44.87 -3.78 -11.69
CA LEU A 86 45.28 -2.90 -12.79
C LEU A 86 45.25 -3.60 -14.15
N GLU A 87 45.57 -4.90 -14.17
CA GLU A 87 45.63 -5.71 -15.39
C GLU A 87 44.25 -6.05 -15.98
N TYR A 88 43.17 -5.84 -15.23
CA TYR A 88 41.85 -6.32 -15.60
C TYR A 88 41.34 -5.65 -16.90
N PHE A 89 41.30 -4.32 -16.92
CA PHE A 89 40.88 -3.56 -18.11
C PHE A 89 41.91 -3.61 -19.24
N VAL A 90 43.20 -3.70 -18.90
CA VAL A 90 44.26 -3.93 -19.89
C VAL A 90 43.98 -5.21 -20.68
N SER A 91 43.66 -6.30 -19.98
CA SER A 91 43.37 -7.60 -20.59
C SER A 91 42.08 -7.58 -21.39
N SER A 92 41.00 -6.98 -20.86
CA SER A 92 39.72 -6.93 -21.58
C SER A 92 39.79 -6.08 -22.86
N ILE A 93 40.45 -4.91 -22.80
CA ILE A 93 40.64 -4.06 -23.98
C ILE A 93 41.54 -4.74 -25.01
N ALA A 94 42.59 -5.45 -24.56
CA ALA A 94 43.45 -6.22 -25.46
C ALA A 94 42.67 -7.31 -26.22
N VAL A 95 41.75 -8.01 -25.55
CA VAL A 95 40.84 -8.99 -26.18
C VAL A 95 39.97 -8.32 -27.25
N TYR A 96 39.41 -7.13 -26.97
CA TYR A 96 38.63 -6.39 -27.98
C TYR A 96 39.48 -5.99 -29.19
N CYS A 97 40.74 -5.62 -28.97
CA CYS A 97 41.65 -5.20 -30.03
C CYS A 97 42.04 -6.34 -30.98
N CYS A 98 42.05 -7.60 -30.52
CA CYS A 98 42.26 -8.77 -31.38
C CYS A 98 40.96 -9.41 -31.89
N GLY A 99 39.79 -8.81 -31.61
CA GLY A 99 38.48 -9.28 -32.10
C GLY A 99 37.87 -10.43 -31.30
N GLY A 100 38.46 -10.75 -30.15
CA GLY A 100 37.90 -11.70 -29.20
C GLY A 100 36.71 -11.10 -28.42
N ILE A 101 35.95 -11.98 -27.80
CA ILE A 101 34.80 -11.66 -26.97
C ILE A 101 35.21 -11.81 -25.50
N SER A 102 35.20 -10.73 -24.73
CA SER A 102 35.48 -10.84 -23.29
C SER A 102 34.27 -11.39 -22.54
N THR A 103 34.49 -12.32 -21.62
CA THR A 103 33.49 -12.74 -20.63
C THR A 103 34.08 -12.63 -19.23
N PHE A 104 33.27 -12.27 -18.25
CA PHE A 104 33.77 -11.93 -16.91
C PHE A 104 33.15 -12.80 -15.84
N PHE A 105 34.00 -13.43 -15.01
CA PHE A 105 33.57 -14.26 -13.89
C PHE A 105 33.95 -13.60 -12.58
N ASN A 106 33.01 -13.59 -11.64
CA ASN A 106 33.26 -13.07 -10.31
C ASN A 106 34.22 -14.00 -9.57
N ASN A 107 35.24 -13.45 -8.92
CA ASN A 107 36.24 -14.21 -8.17
C ASN A 107 35.64 -14.92 -6.94
N ALA A 108 34.45 -14.53 -6.50
CA ALA A 108 33.71 -15.18 -5.42
C ALA A 108 32.83 -16.37 -5.87
N TYR A 109 32.75 -16.66 -7.17
CA TYR A 109 31.94 -17.78 -7.65
C TYR A 109 32.35 -19.11 -7.02
N THR A 110 31.34 -19.92 -6.67
CA THR A 110 31.52 -21.31 -6.32
C THR A 110 31.88 -22.14 -7.55
N LYS A 111 32.33 -23.38 -7.33
CA LYS A 111 32.62 -24.33 -8.43
C LYS A 111 31.46 -24.45 -9.41
N ASN A 112 30.23 -24.56 -8.91
CA ASN A 112 29.05 -24.78 -9.75
C ASN A 112 28.68 -23.53 -10.56
N GLU A 113 28.72 -22.34 -9.94
CA GLU A 113 28.44 -21.08 -10.62
C GLU A 113 29.47 -20.81 -11.72
N LEU A 114 30.75 -21.04 -11.42
CA LEU A 114 31.83 -20.90 -12.40
C LEU A 114 31.68 -21.89 -13.55
N THR A 115 31.39 -23.16 -13.25
CA THR A 115 31.18 -24.19 -14.28
C THR A 115 30.00 -23.84 -15.18
N HIS A 116 28.90 -23.37 -14.60
CA HIS A 116 27.72 -22.93 -15.35
C HIS A 116 28.03 -21.72 -16.26
N ALA A 117 28.74 -20.71 -15.75
CA ALA A 117 29.14 -19.55 -16.55
C ALA A 117 30.08 -19.93 -17.70
N ILE A 118 31.04 -20.82 -17.45
CA ILE A 118 31.93 -21.40 -18.47
C ILE A 118 31.13 -22.21 -19.49
N ASP A 119 30.11 -22.95 -19.07
CA ASP A 119 29.27 -23.74 -19.98
C ASP A 119 28.45 -22.85 -20.93
N ILE A 120 27.96 -21.71 -20.46
CA ILE A 120 27.25 -20.72 -21.30
C ILE A 120 28.19 -20.11 -22.34
N SER A 121 29.35 -19.61 -21.91
CA SER A 121 30.20 -18.76 -22.76
C SER A 121 31.28 -19.53 -23.52
N LYS A 122 31.57 -20.76 -23.12
CA LYS A 122 32.56 -21.66 -23.75
C LYS A 122 33.91 -20.97 -24.06
N PRO A 123 34.57 -20.31 -23.07
CA PRO A 123 35.83 -19.62 -23.30
C PRO A 123 36.93 -20.57 -23.77
N LYS A 124 37.65 -20.19 -24.84
CA LYS A 124 38.83 -20.91 -25.33
C LYS A 124 40.10 -20.53 -24.57
N PHE A 125 40.14 -19.31 -24.02
CA PHE A 125 41.27 -18.79 -23.24
C PHE A 125 40.74 -18.13 -21.97
N MET A 126 41.54 -18.12 -20.90
CA MET A 126 41.13 -17.50 -19.63
C MET A 126 42.27 -16.76 -18.95
N PHE A 127 42.07 -15.51 -18.55
CA PHE A 127 42.91 -14.81 -17.57
C PHE A 127 42.38 -15.11 -16.17
N VAL A 128 43.25 -15.58 -15.27
CA VAL A 128 42.85 -16.05 -13.94
C VAL A 128 43.82 -15.52 -12.89
N SER A 129 43.29 -14.95 -11.80
CA SER A 129 44.13 -14.58 -10.66
C SER A 129 44.58 -15.81 -9.87
N GLY A 130 45.67 -15.69 -9.13
CA GLY A 130 46.20 -16.75 -8.31
C GLY A 130 45.22 -17.21 -7.24
N GLU A 131 44.36 -16.31 -6.73
CA GLU A 131 43.29 -16.68 -5.80
C GLU A 131 42.27 -17.61 -6.45
N VAL A 132 41.73 -17.22 -7.62
CA VAL A 132 40.75 -18.01 -8.35
C VAL A 132 41.34 -19.34 -8.81
N PHE A 133 42.59 -19.33 -9.30
CA PHE A 133 43.25 -20.54 -9.76
C PHE A 133 43.49 -21.53 -8.61
N LYS A 134 43.95 -21.07 -7.44
CA LYS A 134 44.11 -21.94 -6.26
C LYS A 134 42.79 -22.59 -5.88
N ARG A 135 41.67 -21.87 -5.97
CA ARG A 135 40.34 -22.38 -5.60
C ARG A 135 39.74 -23.33 -6.64
N HIS A 136 40.02 -23.12 -7.93
CA HIS A 136 39.29 -23.78 -9.02
C HIS A 136 40.16 -24.53 -10.04
N SER A 137 41.48 -24.64 -9.84
CA SER A 137 42.41 -25.26 -10.79
C SER A 137 41.96 -26.63 -11.31
N GLU A 138 41.53 -27.54 -10.44
CA GLU A 138 41.01 -28.86 -10.85
C GLU A 138 39.78 -28.74 -11.78
N THR A 139 38.88 -27.81 -11.48
CA THR A 139 37.67 -27.58 -12.28
C THR A 139 38.04 -26.99 -13.64
N LEU A 140 38.89 -25.97 -13.66
CA LEU A 140 39.34 -25.33 -14.91
C LEU A 140 40.07 -26.34 -15.81
N ARG A 141 40.94 -27.18 -15.25
CA ARG A 141 41.68 -28.22 -15.98
C ARG A 141 40.79 -29.36 -16.50
N SER A 142 39.63 -29.58 -15.89
CA SER A 142 38.68 -30.60 -16.35
C SER A 142 37.90 -30.21 -17.62
N ILE A 143 38.02 -28.96 -18.07
CA ILE A 143 37.23 -28.42 -19.17
C ILE A 143 38.06 -28.39 -20.45
N ASN A 144 37.83 -29.39 -21.30
CA ASN A 144 38.69 -29.71 -22.46
C ASN A 144 38.76 -28.63 -23.56
N PHE A 145 37.79 -27.70 -23.62
CA PHE A 145 37.79 -26.66 -24.64
C PHE A 145 38.57 -25.39 -24.24
N ILE A 146 39.01 -25.29 -22.99
CA ILE A 146 39.95 -24.24 -22.56
C ILE A 146 41.35 -24.64 -23.03
N LYS A 147 41.88 -23.91 -24.01
CA LYS A 147 43.20 -24.16 -24.60
C LYS A 147 44.34 -23.66 -23.71
N LYS A 148 44.16 -22.51 -23.07
CA LYS A 148 45.22 -21.88 -22.26
C LYS A 148 44.65 -21.03 -21.11
N ILE A 149 45.32 -21.09 -19.97
CA ILE A 149 45.05 -20.26 -18.80
C ILE A 149 46.22 -19.29 -18.61
N VAL A 150 45.96 -17.99 -18.71
CA VAL A 150 46.90 -16.91 -18.42
C VAL A 150 46.79 -16.56 -16.93
N LEU A 151 47.81 -16.85 -16.15
CA LEU A 151 47.86 -16.56 -14.72
C LEU A 151 48.41 -15.15 -14.50
N TYR A 152 47.65 -14.30 -13.81
CA TYR A 152 48.14 -12.97 -13.47
C TYR A 152 49.31 -12.99 -12.50
N ASP A 153 49.30 -13.93 -11.56
CA ASP A 153 50.27 -14.02 -10.48
C ASP A 153 51.34 -15.09 -10.78
N ASP A 154 52.55 -14.87 -10.29
CA ASP A 154 53.70 -15.78 -10.44
C ASP A 154 53.57 -17.01 -9.50
N ILE A 155 52.52 -17.81 -9.66
CA ILE A 155 52.31 -19.05 -8.91
C ILE A 155 52.82 -20.28 -9.68
N GLU A 156 53.37 -21.27 -8.97
CA GLU A 156 53.74 -22.54 -9.58
C GLU A 156 52.48 -23.26 -10.10
N SER A 157 52.51 -23.61 -11.38
CA SER A 157 51.49 -24.42 -12.02
C SER A 157 52.15 -25.62 -12.68
N SER A 158 51.68 -26.83 -12.37
CA SER A 158 52.13 -28.05 -13.01
C SER A 158 51.35 -28.26 -14.31
N GLY A 159 52.00 -28.12 -15.48
CA GLY A 159 51.39 -28.41 -16.78
C GLY A 159 51.68 -27.37 -17.87
N ASN A 160 51.60 -27.79 -19.14
CA ASN A 160 51.82 -26.94 -20.32
C ASN A 160 50.59 -26.08 -20.70
N ASP A 161 49.54 -26.08 -19.89
CA ASP A 161 48.26 -25.41 -20.12
C ASP A 161 48.20 -23.99 -19.56
N CYS A 162 49.17 -23.59 -18.72
CA CYS A 162 49.26 -22.23 -18.17
C CYS A 162 50.36 -21.38 -18.84
N ILE A 163 50.17 -20.06 -18.88
CA ILE A 163 51.20 -19.05 -19.21
C ILE A 163 51.11 -17.92 -18.18
N ARG A 164 52.21 -17.25 -17.86
CA ARG A 164 52.18 -16.08 -16.97
C ARG A 164 51.81 -14.82 -17.74
N TYR A 165 50.99 -13.96 -17.14
CA TYR A 165 50.60 -12.67 -17.71
C TYR A 165 51.80 -11.78 -18.05
N ARG A 166 52.87 -11.87 -17.25
CA ARG A 166 54.13 -11.16 -17.51
C ARG A 166 54.71 -11.49 -18.88
N GLU A 167 54.64 -12.75 -19.32
CA GLU A 167 55.17 -13.20 -20.61
C GLU A 167 54.44 -12.55 -21.80
N LEU A 168 53.15 -12.23 -21.64
CA LEU A 168 52.34 -11.56 -22.67
C LEU A 168 52.52 -10.04 -22.61
N SER A 169 52.67 -9.47 -21.41
CA SER A 169 52.65 -8.02 -21.20
C SER A 169 54.01 -7.32 -21.34
N GLU A 170 55.12 -8.06 -21.23
CA GLU A 170 56.49 -7.52 -21.33
C GLU A 170 57.08 -7.55 -22.75
N ARG A 171 56.42 -8.21 -23.72
CA ARG A 171 56.73 -8.04 -25.15
C ARG A 171 56.70 -6.55 -25.50
N TYR A 172 57.51 -6.09 -26.44
CA TYR A 172 57.38 -4.74 -26.99
C TYR A 172 56.67 -4.74 -28.35
N VAL A 173 55.64 -3.91 -28.48
CA VAL A 173 54.91 -3.64 -29.73
C VAL A 173 54.84 -2.12 -29.90
N ASP A 174 55.23 -1.61 -31.07
CA ASP A 174 55.17 -0.17 -31.34
C ASP A 174 53.71 0.29 -31.50
N ILE A 175 53.25 1.11 -30.55
CA ILE A 175 51.90 1.67 -30.49
C ILE A 175 51.53 2.39 -31.80
N ASN A 176 52.48 3.07 -32.45
CA ASN A 176 52.23 3.87 -33.65
C ASN A 176 51.96 3.02 -34.90
N THR A 177 52.40 1.77 -34.90
CA THR A 177 52.24 0.84 -36.03
C THR A 177 51.18 -0.21 -35.77
N TYR A 178 50.81 -0.41 -34.50
CA TYR A 178 49.76 -1.34 -34.11
C TYR A 178 48.40 -0.90 -34.67
N LYS A 179 47.68 -1.84 -35.27
CA LYS A 179 46.31 -1.62 -35.73
C LYS A 179 45.41 -2.68 -35.11
N PRO A 180 44.37 -2.29 -34.35
CA PRO A 180 43.31 -3.21 -33.93
C PRO A 180 42.71 -3.92 -35.14
N ILE A 181 42.26 -5.16 -34.93
CA ILE A 181 41.66 -5.95 -36.01
C ILE A 181 40.40 -5.26 -36.56
N ASP A 182 40.26 -5.17 -37.88
CA ASP A 182 39.05 -4.60 -38.47
C ASP A 182 37.88 -5.58 -38.35
N TYR A 183 36.99 -5.35 -37.38
CA TYR A 183 35.81 -6.16 -37.16
C TYR A 183 34.65 -5.62 -38.02
N LYS A 184 34.35 -6.28 -39.14
CA LYS A 184 33.32 -5.86 -40.12
C LYS A 184 31.87 -6.12 -39.66
N GLY A 185 31.55 -5.77 -38.42
CA GLY A 185 30.20 -5.96 -37.87
C GLY A 185 29.97 -5.16 -36.59
N LYS A 186 29.34 -3.99 -36.68
CA LYS A 186 28.93 -3.20 -35.51
C LYS A 186 28.05 -3.97 -34.51
N ASN A 187 27.33 -4.99 -34.99
CA ASN A 187 26.43 -5.85 -34.21
C ASN A 187 27.11 -7.12 -33.67
N GLY A 188 28.41 -7.31 -33.87
CA GLY A 188 29.12 -8.44 -33.29
C GLY A 188 29.23 -8.32 -31.78
N THR A 189 29.04 -9.44 -31.08
CA THR A 189 29.24 -9.52 -29.62
C THR A 189 30.69 -9.16 -29.30
N CYS A 190 30.89 -8.15 -28.46
CA CYS A 190 32.18 -7.72 -27.94
C CYS A 190 32.40 -8.28 -26.53
N MET A 191 31.31 -8.42 -25.77
CA MET A 191 31.35 -8.75 -24.36
C MET A 191 30.15 -9.62 -23.97
N ILE A 192 30.36 -10.54 -23.04
CA ILE A 192 29.31 -11.33 -22.38
C ILE A 192 29.30 -10.97 -20.90
N LEU A 193 28.16 -10.48 -20.41
CA LEU A 193 27.95 -10.18 -19.00
C LEU A 193 26.86 -11.07 -18.42
N TYR A 194 27.00 -11.41 -17.15
CA TYR A 194 26.07 -12.29 -16.45
C TYR A 194 25.11 -11.49 -15.59
N THR A 195 23.83 -11.83 -15.69
CA THR A 195 22.79 -11.29 -14.83
C THR A 195 22.90 -11.86 -13.41
N SER A 196 22.39 -11.11 -12.42
CA SER A 196 22.51 -11.43 -10.98
C SER A 196 21.76 -12.68 -10.50
N GLY A 197 21.15 -13.46 -11.40
CA GLY A 197 20.57 -14.77 -11.06
C GLY A 197 19.35 -14.73 -10.11
N THR A 198 18.71 -13.58 -9.91
CA THR A 198 17.57 -13.46 -8.97
C THR A 198 16.35 -14.31 -9.36
N THR A 199 16.29 -14.80 -10.61
CA THR A 199 15.21 -15.65 -11.15
C THR A 199 15.68 -17.05 -11.59
N GLY A 200 16.85 -17.50 -11.10
CA GLY A 200 17.46 -18.78 -11.45
C GLY A 200 18.94 -18.65 -11.81
N LEU A 201 19.52 -19.64 -12.50
CA LEU A 201 20.93 -19.58 -12.89
C LEU A 201 21.22 -18.37 -13.81
N ALA A 202 22.42 -17.80 -13.66
CA ALA A 202 22.85 -16.62 -14.41
C ALA A 202 22.75 -16.81 -15.93
N LYS A 203 22.38 -15.74 -16.65
CA LYS A 203 22.24 -15.73 -18.12
C LYS A 203 23.31 -14.83 -18.73
N GLY A 204 23.93 -15.25 -19.83
CA GLY A 204 24.94 -14.46 -20.54
C GLY A 204 24.30 -13.50 -21.55
N ALA A 205 24.31 -12.21 -21.26
CA ALA A 205 23.84 -11.13 -22.14
C ALA A 205 24.91 -10.82 -23.21
N LYS A 206 24.52 -10.82 -24.49
CA LYS A 206 25.41 -10.48 -25.61
C LYS A 206 25.48 -8.97 -25.80
N ILE A 207 26.56 -8.35 -25.35
CA ILE A 207 26.82 -6.93 -25.52
C ILE A 207 27.69 -6.73 -26.76
N THR A 208 27.19 -5.98 -27.74
CA THR A 208 27.88 -5.75 -29.02
C THR A 208 28.90 -4.61 -28.94
N HIS A 209 29.79 -4.51 -29.94
CA HIS A 209 30.70 -3.38 -30.06
C HIS A 209 29.94 -2.04 -30.10
N LEU A 210 28.85 -1.97 -30.88
CA LEU A 210 27.99 -0.77 -30.94
C LEU A 210 27.41 -0.43 -29.56
N ASN A 211 26.93 -1.43 -28.82
CA ASN A 211 26.37 -1.21 -27.50
C ASN A 211 27.39 -0.55 -26.56
N LEU A 212 28.62 -1.05 -26.53
CA LEU A 212 29.69 -0.50 -25.67
C LEU A 212 30.15 0.88 -26.11
N ILE A 213 30.27 1.14 -27.41
CA ILE A 213 30.63 2.48 -27.93
C ILE A 213 29.57 3.49 -27.45
N VAL A 214 28.28 3.19 -27.66
CA VAL A 214 27.20 4.08 -27.25
C VAL A 214 27.20 4.27 -25.73
N ALA A 215 27.35 3.20 -24.95
CA ALA A 215 27.37 3.29 -23.50
C ALA A 215 28.57 4.10 -22.98
N CYS A 216 29.77 3.88 -23.51
CA CYS A 216 30.99 4.54 -23.02
C CYS A 216 31.16 5.98 -23.50
N GLN A 217 30.44 6.38 -24.56
CA GLN A 217 30.44 7.76 -25.07
C GLN A 217 29.29 8.60 -24.49
N GLN A 218 28.42 8.02 -23.64
CA GLN A 218 27.39 8.80 -22.94
C GLN A 218 28.04 9.93 -22.12
N PRO A 219 27.43 11.13 -22.09
CA PRO A 219 27.95 12.23 -21.29
C PRO A 219 28.20 11.81 -19.83
N HIS A 220 29.39 12.13 -19.34
CA HIS A 220 29.74 11.86 -17.96
C HIS A 220 28.94 12.78 -17.02
N SER A 221 28.50 12.28 -15.86
CA SER A 221 27.72 13.06 -14.88
C SER A 221 28.51 14.22 -14.23
N LEU A 222 29.82 14.29 -14.48
CA LEU A 222 30.73 15.24 -13.85
C LEU A 222 30.94 16.45 -14.76
N SER A 223 30.82 17.66 -14.20
CA SER A 223 31.16 18.90 -14.90
C SER A 223 32.64 19.28 -14.86
N ARG A 224 33.44 18.58 -14.04
CA ARG A 224 34.88 18.84 -13.78
C ARG A 224 35.62 17.56 -13.45
N GLU A 225 36.95 17.62 -13.50
CA GLU A 225 37.81 16.49 -13.15
C GLU A 225 37.78 16.22 -11.64
N LEU A 226 37.32 15.03 -11.24
CA LEU A 226 37.37 14.52 -9.87
C LEU A 226 38.03 13.14 -9.86
N THR A 227 38.60 12.78 -8.71
CA THR A 227 39.08 11.40 -8.49
C THR A 227 37.92 10.52 -8.08
N SER A 228 37.74 9.42 -8.81
CA SER A 228 36.70 8.41 -8.60
C SER A 228 37.20 7.34 -7.63
N LEU A 229 36.35 6.83 -6.73
CA LEU A 229 36.61 5.60 -5.97
C LEU A 229 35.58 4.52 -6.33
N PHE A 230 36.10 3.35 -6.70
CA PHE A 230 35.32 2.17 -7.04
C PHE A 230 35.61 1.00 -6.09
N ILE A 231 34.54 0.30 -5.72
CA ILE A 231 34.62 -0.94 -4.95
C ILE A 231 33.85 -2.10 -5.60
N ALA A 232 32.92 -1.79 -6.51
CA ALA A 232 32.20 -2.82 -7.23
C ALA A 232 33.18 -3.76 -7.96
N PRO A 233 32.94 -5.08 -7.97
CA PRO A 233 33.77 -6.00 -8.73
C PRO A 233 33.80 -5.59 -10.20
N TRP A 234 34.99 -5.61 -10.81
CA TRP A 234 35.17 -5.35 -12.24
C TRP A 234 34.38 -6.31 -13.09
N SER A 235 34.11 -7.53 -12.63
CA SER A 235 33.25 -8.49 -13.33
C SER A 235 31.77 -8.12 -13.38
N SER A 236 31.30 -7.18 -12.53
CA SER A 236 29.90 -6.73 -12.52
C SER A 236 29.62 -5.73 -13.64
N THR A 237 28.35 -5.57 -14.05
CA THR A 237 27.96 -4.55 -15.03
C THR A 237 28.36 -3.14 -14.60
N MET A 238 28.15 -2.77 -13.33
CA MET A 238 28.55 -1.45 -12.84
C MET A 238 30.08 -1.28 -12.89
N GLY A 239 30.83 -2.29 -12.47
CA GLY A 239 32.30 -2.27 -12.54
C GLY A 239 32.82 -2.15 -13.97
N GLN A 240 32.34 -2.99 -14.90
CA GLN A 240 32.74 -2.95 -16.30
C GLN A 240 32.37 -1.63 -16.97
N ILE A 241 31.08 -1.27 -16.98
CA ILE A 241 30.60 -0.15 -17.78
C ILE A 241 31.10 1.17 -17.21
N CYS A 242 31.02 1.38 -15.90
CA CYS A 242 31.50 2.63 -15.33
C CYS A 242 33.03 2.70 -15.34
N GLY A 243 33.75 1.59 -15.16
CA GLY A 243 35.21 1.58 -15.29
C GLY A 243 35.69 1.89 -16.72
N LEU A 244 35.01 1.36 -17.74
CA LEU A 244 35.28 1.71 -19.14
C LEU A 244 34.89 3.16 -19.45
N GLN A 245 33.79 3.67 -18.89
CA GLN A 245 33.42 5.08 -18.99
C GLN A 245 34.49 5.98 -18.36
N ASP A 246 34.98 5.65 -17.17
CA ASP A 246 36.06 6.38 -16.50
C ASP A 246 37.31 6.39 -17.41
N ILE A 247 37.72 5.24 -17.97
CA ILE A 247 38.86 5.14 -18.88
C ILE A 247 38.68 5.99 -20.14
N VAL A 248 37.52 5.92 -20.79
CA VAL A 248 37.22 6.67 -22.02
C VAL A 248 37.20 8.18 -21.77
N HIS A 249 36.62 8.61 -20.66
CA HIS A 249 36.56 10.03 -20.27
C HIS A 249 37.84 10.54 -19.60
N GLY A 250 38.81 9.66 -19.37
CA GLY A 250 40.05 10.06 -18.74
C GLY A 250 39.90 10.30 -17.24
N ILE A 251 38.97 9.70 -16.52
CA ILE A 251 38.82 9.90 -15.08
C ILE A 251 39.92 9.14 -14.34
N ARG A 252 40.47 9.75 -13.27
CA ARG A 252 41.44 9.07 -12.39
C ARG A 252 40.67 8.21 -11.40
N THR A 253 40.81 6.89 -11.50
CA THR A 253 40.04 5.93 -10.70
C THR A 253 40.90 5.24 -9.67
N VAL A 254 40.59 5.45 -8.40
CA VAL A 254 41.08 4.64 -7.29
C VAL A 254 40.14 3.45 -7.12
N PHE A 255 40.67 2.26 -6.92
CA PHE A 255 39.85 1.08 -6.65
C PHE A 255 40.39 0.28 -5.48
N LEU A 256 39.55 -0.58 -4.92
CA LEU A 256 39.95 -1.56 -3.91
C LEU A 256 39.69 -2.98 -4.43
N THR A 257 40.52 -3.92 -4.00
CA THR A 257 40.41 -5.36 -4.31
C THR A 257 39.27 -6.01 -3.55
N LYS A 258 39.00 -5.53 -2.34
CA LYS A 258 37.94 -5.99 -1.45
C LYS A 258 37.41 -4.85 -0.59
N TYR A 259 36.17 -5.00 -0.13
CA TYR A 259 35.58 -4.02 0.76
C TYR A 259 36.01 -4.28 2.19
N GLU A 260 36.64 -3.28 2.79
CA GLU A 260 36.85 -3.16 4.23
C GLU A 260 36.58 -1.69 4.58
N GLU A 261 35.73 -1.45 5.58
CA GLU A 261 35.16 -0.13 5.84
C GLU A 261 36.22 0.91 6.18
N ARG A 262 37.16 0.57 7.08
CA ARG A 262 38.21 1.50 7.52
C ARG A 262 39.16 1.83 6.37
N LEU A 263 39.57 0.85 5.60
CA LEU A 263 40.35 1.01 4.37
C LEU A 263 39.61 1.89 3.35
N TYR A 264 38.32 1.67 3.14
CA TYR A 264 37.51 2.44 2.20
C TYR A 264 37.50 3.93 2.55
N ILE A 265 37.22 4.26 3.82
CA ILE A 265 37.23 5.65 4.29
C ILE A 265 38.64 6.25 4.28
N LYS A 266 39.67 5.50 4.71
CA LYS A 266 41.07 5.94 4.67
C LYS A 266 41.52 6.27 3.23
N THR A 267 41.09 5.49 2.26
CA THR A 267 41.38 5.72 0.83
C THR A 267 40.75 7.01 0.32
N ILE A 268 39.54 7.36 0.79
CA ILE A 268 38.91 8.65 0.46
C ILE A 268 39.80 9.81 0.89
N GLU A 269 40.25 9.81 2.15
CA GLU A 269 41.12 10.86 2.70
C GLU A 269 42.46 10.93 1.97
N LYS A 270 43.12 9.77 1.80
CA LYS A 270 44.46 9.66 1.24
C LYS A 270 44.54 10.20 -0.19
N TYR A 271 43.59 9.82 -1.04
CA TYR A 271 43.61 10.19 -2.46
C TYR A 271 42.73 11.39 -2.79
N LYS A 272 42.16 12.05 -1.76
CA LYS A 272 41.24 13.18 -1.89
C LYS A 272 40.16 12.89 -2.92
N VAL A 273 39.48 11.76 -2.72
CA VAL A 273 38.43 11.28 -3.61
C VAL A 273 37.27 12.28 -3.60
N GLY A 274 36.86 12.70 -4.80
CA GLY A 274 35.78 13.68 -5.00
C GLY A 274 34.49 13.08 -5.52
N TYR A 275 34.58 11.91 -6.15
CA TYR A 275 33.46 11.22 -6.76
C TYR A 275 33.40 9.78 -6.26
N LEU A 276 32.29 9.39 -5.63
CA LEU A 276 32.11 8.04 -5.13
C LEU A 276 31.06 7.32 -5.97
N THR A 277 31.44 6.19 -6.58
CA THR A 277 30.47 5.31 -7.24
C THR A 277 30.15 4.14 -6.32
N MET A 278 28.89 4.02 -5.90
CA MET A 278 28.52 3.05 -4.87
C MET A 278 27.05 2.58 -4.96
N PRO A 279 26.73 1.39 -4.44
CA PRO A 279 25.34 0.97 -4.24
C PRO A 279 24.74 1.63 -2.96
N PRO A 280 23.40 1.68 -2.84
CA PRO A 280 22.72 2.30 -1.68
C PRO A 280 23.19 1.85 -0.29
N PRO A 281 23.56 0.57 -0.03
CA PRO A 281 24.07 0.15 1.29
C PRO A 281 25.30 0.91 1.76
N LEU A 282 26.17 1.37 0.85
CA LEU A 282 27.34 2.17 1.23
C LEU A 282 26.97 3.62 1.58
N VAL A 283 25.88 4.15 1.03
CA VAL A 283 25.32 5.44 1.46
C VAL A 283 24.83 5.34 2.90
N VAL A 284 24.13 4.24 3.23
CA VAL A 284 23.68 3.96 4.59
C VAL A 284 24.86 3.80 5.54
N MET A 285 25.93 3.11 5.12
CA MET A 285 27.17 3.00 5.89
C MET A 285 27.74 4.38 6.20
N LEU A 286 27.86 5.28 5.21
CA LEU A 286 28.33 6.65 5.44
C LEU A 286 27.46 7.40 6.46
N CYS A 287 26.13 7.22 6.41
CA CYS A 287 25.22 7.87 7.37
C CYS A 287 25.35 7.33 8.80
N LYS A 288 25.61 6.02 8.97
CA LYS A 288 25.52 5.33 10.27
C LYS A 288 26.87 5.10 10.96
N SER A 289 27.95 4.93 10.21
CA SER A 289 29.24 4.53 10.76
C SER A 289 29.88 5.63 11.62
N SER A 290 30.46 5.22 12.75
CA SER A 290 31.30 6.08 13.57
C SER A 290 32.73 6.18 13.04
N ILE A 291 33.21 5.19 12.26
CA ILE A 291 34.57 5.15 11.69
C ILE A 291 34.80 6.35 10.77
N VAL A 292 33.74 6.81 10.07
CA VAL A 292 33.83 7.99 9.18
C VAL A 292 34.28 9.25 9.93
N ASN A 293 34.02 9.35 11.24
CA ASN A 293 34.44 10.50 12.04
C ASN A 293 35.94 10.50 12.36
N GLU A 294 36.65 9.40 12.08
CA GLU A 294 38.09 9.26 12.32
C GLU A 294 38.94 9.78 11.14
N TYR A 295 38.33 10.11 10.00
CA TYR A 295 39.03 10.47 8.75
C TYR A 295 38.39 11.69 8.07
N ASP A 296 39.19 12.46 7.34
CA ASP A 296 38.71 13.59 6.54
C ASP A 296 38.12 13.14 5.19
N ILE A 297 36.79 13.22 5.07
CA ILE A 297 36.07 12.98 3.81
C ILE A 297 35.54 14.26 3.14
N SER A 298 36.07 15.44 3.52
CA SER A 298 35.63 16.73 2.97
C SER A 298 35.88 16.89 1.47
N SER A 299 36.77 16.08 0.89
CA SER A 299 37.03 16.07 -0.56
C SER A 299 35.85 15.52 -1.37
N VAL A 300 34.96 14.74 -0.76
CA VAL A 300 33.83 14.10 -1.47
C VAL A 300 32.79 15.15 -1.83
N GLU A 301 32.58 15.36 -3.13
CA GLU A 301 31.63 16.35 -3.64
C GLU A 301 30.36 15.70 -4.19
N ILE A 302 30.49 14.51 -4.79
CA ILE A 302 29.41 13.86 -5.53
C ILE A 302 29.38 12.36 -5.21
N LEU A 303 28.19 11.85 -4.90
CA LEU A 303 27.92 10.42 -4.83
C LEU A 303 27.10 10.03 -6.05
N PHE A 304 27.55 9.01 -6.77
CA PHE A 304 26.80 8.38 -7.84
C PHE A 304 26.29 7.02 -7.38
N VAL A 305 24.98 6.88 -7.35
CA VAL A 305 24.30 5.73 -6.75
C VAL A 305 23.46 5.00 -7.79
N GLY A 306 23.63 3.68 -7.87
CA GLY A 306 22.92 2.86 -8.84
C GLY A 306 22.71 1.42 -8.36
N GLY A 307 21.88 0.69 -9.10
CA GLY A 307 21.56 -0.71 -8.84
C GLY A 307 20.34 -0.95 -7.96
N ALA A 308 19.91 0.03 -7.16
CA ALA A 308 18.65 0.03 -6.42
C ALA A 308 18.22 1.47 -6.05
N PRO A 309 16.92 1.74 -5.80
CA PRO A 309 16.45 3.04 -5.33
C PRO A 309 17.06 3.44 -3.98
N THR A 310 17.44 4.70 -3.81
CA THR A 310 17.90 5.23 -2.51
C THR A 310 16.73 5.85 -1.74
N ASN A 311 16.56 5.46 -0.47
CA ASN A 311 15.48 5.99 0.37
C ASN A 311 15.63 7.52 0.58
N PRO A 312 14.57 8.33 0.37
CA PRO A 312 14.60 9.78 0.61
C PRO A 312 15.14 10.18 1.98
N LYS A 313 14.81 9.43 3.04
CA LYS A 313 15.33 9.71 4.40
C LYS A 313 16.84 9.51 4.50
N THR A 314 17.39 8.52 3.80
CA THR A 314 18.84 8.31 3.73
C THR A 314 19.51 9.47 3.00
N ILE A 315 18.90 9.98 1.93
CA ILE A 315 19.37 11.18 1.22
C ILE A 315 19.37 12.39 2.17
N THR A 316 18.27 12.64 2.90
CA THR A 316 18.19 13.72 3.89
C THR A 316 19.24 13.57 4.99
N GLN A 317 19.43 12.35 5.52
CA GLN A 317 20.44 12.07 6.56
C GLN A 317 21.86 12.32 6.07
N LEU A 318 22.19 11.89 4.86
CA LEU A 318 23.49 12.13 4.24
C LEU A 318 23.74 13.64 4.10
N LYS A 319 22.80 14.38 3.50
CA LYS A 319 22.91 15.84 3.33
C LYS A 319 23.03 16.57 4.67
N THR A 320 22.32 16.10 5.69
CA THR A 320 22.39 16.68 7.04
C THR A 320 23.76 16.46 7.67
N ARG A 321 24.31 15.24 7.55
CA ARG A 321 25.58 14.86 8.15
C ARG A 321 26.79 15.44 7.39
N TYR A 322 26.67 15.59 6.07
CA TYR A 322 27.75 15.99 5.17
C TYR A 322 27.29 17.11 4.22
N PRO A 323 27.11 18.35 4.73
CA PRO A 323 26.59 19.46 3.95
C PRO A 323 27.53 19.91 2.81
N HIS A 324 28.80 19.48 2.81
CA HIS A 324 29.76 19.74 1.74
C HIS A 324 29.53 18.88 0.49
N ILE A 325 28.83 17.75 0.62
CA ILE A 325 28.43 16.91 -0.52
C ILE A 325 27.36 17.66 -1.31
N LYS A 326 27.71 18.08 -2.52
CA LYS A 326 26.85 18.89 -3.38
C LYS A 326 25.69 18.10 -3.95
N HIS A 327 25.97 16.87 -4.41
CA HIS A 327 24.99 16.05 -5.12
C HIS A 327 25.06 14.57 -4.73
N LEU A 328 23.89 13.97 -4.59
CA LEU A 328 23.70 12.52 -4.69
C LEU A 328 22.92 12.31 -5.99
N LEU A 329 23.59 11.77 -7.00
CA LEU A 329 23.06 11.53 -8.33
C LEU A 329 22.70 10.05 -8.44
N GLN A 330 21.48 9.76 -8.88
CA GLN A 330 21.03 8.39 -9.12
C GLN A 330 21.04 8.05 -10.62
N ALA A 331 21.14 6.76 -10.92
CA ALA A 331 20.99 6.24 -12.27
C ALA A 331 20.24 4.90 -12.27
N TYR A 332 19.52 4.67 -13.36
CA TYR A 332 18.81 3.41 -13.63
C TYR A 332 19.33 2.78 -14.90
N GLY A 333 19.49 1.46 -14.88
CA GLY A 333 20.10 0.69 -15.94
C GLY A 333 20.09 -0.80 -15.64
N ALA A 334 20.40 -1.58 -16.68
CA ALA A 334 20.44 -3.03 -16.60
C ALA A 334 21.62 -3.57 -17.42
N THR A 335 21.98 -4.84 -17.19
CA THR A 335 23.02 -5.52 -17.99
C THR A 335 22.62 -5.54 -19.46
N GLU A 336 21.34 -5.79 -19.74
CA GLU A 336 20.75 -5.85 -21.08
C GLU A 336 20.65 -4.49 -21.77
N ALA A 337 20.88 -3.41 -21.02
CA ALA A 337 20.92 -2.04 -21.53
C ALA A 337 22.36 -1.49 -21.61
N THR A 338 23.36 -2.35 -21.34
CA THR A 338 24.77 -1.97 -21.32
C THR A 338 25.06 -0.86 -20.30
N GLY A 339 24.42 -0.92 -19.13
CA GLY A 339 24.58 0.05 -18.05
C GLY A 339 23.40 1.02 -17.94
N SER A 340 23.69 2.28 -17.60
CA SER A 340 22.67 3.29 -17.30
C SER A 340 21.92 3.76 -18.56
N VAL A 341 20.59 3.76 -18.49
CA VAL A 341 19.70 4.34 -19.52
C VAL A 341 18.99 5.61 -19.06
N CYS A 342 18.85 5.79 -17.75
CA CYS A 342 18.46 7.05 -17.13
C CYS A 342 19.56 7.46 -16.15
N ARG A 343 19.91 8.75 -16.14
CA ARG A 343 21.05 9.25 -15.37
C ARG A 343 20.85 10.68 -14.93
N GLU A 344 20.96 10.93 -13.62
CA GLU A 344 21.04 12.29 -13.12
C GLU A 344 22.38 12.97 -13.47
N MET A 345 22.30 14.26 -13.76
CA MET A 345 23.43 15.10 -14.12
C MET A 345 23.56 16.23 -13.10
N GLU A 346 24.80 16.65 -12.82
CA GLU A 346 25.10 17.72 -11.86
C GLU A 346 24.37 19.05 -12.18
N VAL A 347 24.14 19.33 -13.47
CA VAL A 347 23.50 20.57 -13.95
C VAL A 347 22.02 20.69 -13.63
N ALA A 348 21.31 19.58 -13.38
CA ALA A 348 19.87 19.57 -13.10
C ALA A 348 19.45 18.30 -12.32
N PRO A 349 19.90 18.13 -11.07
CA PRO A 349 19.50 16.99 -10.25
C PRO A 349 18.03 17.13 -9.81
N LYS A 350 17.34 16.01 -9.66
CA LYS A 350 15.96 15.95 -9.17
C LYS A 350 15.86 14.84 -8.13
N GLU A 351 15.77 15.25 -6.87
CA GLU A 351 15.78 14.33 -5.73
C GLU A 351 14.70 13.23 -5.88
N GLY A 352 15.10 11.98 -5.62
CA GLY A 352 14.24 10.80 -5.75
C GLY A 352 14.09 10.25 -7.18
N SER A 353 14.48 11.01 -8.20
CA SER A 353 14.53 10.53 -9.59
C SER A 353 15.80 9.73 -9.87
N VAL A 354 15.78 8.86 -10.88
CA VAL A 354 16.96 8.25 -11.50
C VAL A 354 17.47 9.03 -12.73
N GLY A 355 16.92 10.24 -12.93
CA GLY A 355 17.28 11.16 -14.00
C GLY A 355 16.50 10.98 -15.30
N PRO A 356 16.75 11.87 -16.28
CA PRO A 356 16.22 11.74 -17.63
C PRO A 356 16.93 10.64 -18.42
N ILE A 357 16.37 10.30 -19.58
CA ILE A 357 16.92 9.32 -20.52
C ILE A 357 18.23 9.82 -21.13
N VAL A 358 19.20 8.92 -21.27
CA VAL A 358 20.49 9.21 -21.92
C VAL A 358 20.38 9.25 -23.46
N PRO A 359 21.25 10.00 -24.17
CA PRO A 359 21.29 10.05 -25.63
C PRO A 359 21.21 8.68 -26.34
N GLY A 360 20.45 8.63 -27.44
CA GLY A 360 20.26 7.44 -28.28
C GLY A 360 19.31 6.37 -27.72
N ILE A 361 18.89 6.45 -26.46
CA ILE A 361 17.93 5.50 -25.87
C ILE A 361 16.49 5.98 -26.08
N ILE A 362 15.57 5.04 -26.27
CA ILE A 362 14.14 5.28 -26.38
C ILE A 362 13.43 4.41 -25.34
N ILE A 363 12.61 5.03 -24.50
CA ILE A 363 11.83 4.33 -23.48
C ILE A 363 10.35 4.59 -23.70
N LYS A 364 9.53 3.59 -23.39
CA LYS A 364 8.09 3.74 -23.17
C LYS A 364 7.74 3.06 -21.85
N VAL A 365 6.78 3.63 -21.13
CA VAL A 365 6.16 3.00 -19.97
C VAL A 365 4.86 2.38 -20.44
N VAL A 366 4.63 1.11 -20.17
CA VAL A 366 3.44 0.40 -20.65
C VAL A 366 2.75 -0.34 -19.52
N ASP A 367 1.44 -0.46 -19.63
CA ASP A 367 0.70 -1.39 -18.80
C ASP A 367 1.09 -2.84 -19.19
N PRO A 368 1.58 -3.67 -18.24
CA PRO A 368 2.10 -5.00 -18.56
C PRO A 368 1.01 -6.00 -18.99
N GLU A 369 -0.26 -5.76 -18.65
CA GLU A 369 -1.38 -6.64 -19.01
C GLU A 369 -1.95 -6.28 -20.38
N THR A 370 -2.13 -4.99 -20.65
CA THR A 370 -2.79 -4.48 -21.86
C THR A 370 -1.80 -4.09 -22.97
N ASN A 371 -0.50 -3.98 -22.66
CA ASN A 371 0.55 -3.41 -23.53
C ASN A 371 0.31 -1.96 -23.97
N LYS A 372 -0.64 -1.26 -23.34
CA LYS A 372 -0.94 0.14 -23.66
C LYS A 372 0.17 1.05 -23.14
N VAL A 373 0.64 1.97 -23.98
CA VAL A 373 1.58 3.03 -23.56
C VAL A 373 0.88 3.98 -22.58
N LEU A 374 1.53 4.19 -21.44
CA LEU A 374 1.06 5.03 -20.35
C LEU A 374 1.62 6.44 -20.44
N GLY A 375 0.90 7.39 -19.85
CA GLY A 375 1.24 8.81 -19.83
C GLY A 375 2.07 9.23 -18.62
N VAL A 376 2.26 10.53 -18.51
CA VAL A 376 3.00 11.16 -17.41
C VAL A 376 2.41 10.80 -16.05
N GLY A 377 3.26 10.35 -15.12
CA GLY A 377 2.89 10.00 -13.75
C GLY A 377 2.22 8.63 -13.58
N GLU A 378 1.98 7.90 -14.68
CA GLU A 378 1.36 6.58 -14.62
C GLU A 378 2.44 5.49 -14.50
N PRO A 379 2.44 4.68 -13.43
CA PRO A 379 3.42 3.60 -13.27
C PRO A 379 3.10 2.42 -14.19
N GLY A 380 4.11 1.90 -14.87
CA GLY A 380 4.02 0.70 -15.69
C GLY A 380 5.38 0.09 -16.00
N GLU A 381 5.38 -1.00 -16.76
CA GLU A 381 6.59 -1.66 -17.22
C GLU A 381 7.43 -0.73 -18.09
N VAL A 382 8.69 -0.56 -17.73
CA VAL A 382 9.69 0.09 -18.57
C VAL A 382 10.03 -0.84 -19.71
N ARG A 383 9.87 -0.35 -20.95
CA ARG A 383 10.38 -1.01 -22.14
C ARG A 383 11.32 -0.08 -22.87
N MET A 384 12.48 -0.60 -23.25
CA MET A 384 13.54 0.22 -23.83
C MET A 384 14.04 -0.32 -25.17
N SER A 385 14.40 0.59 -26.06
CA SER A 385 15.07 0.29 -27.32
C SER A 385 16.18 1.32 -27.56
N GLY A 386 17.04 1.02 -28.53
CA GLY A 386 18.17 1.88 -28.88
C GLY A 386 19.47 1.10 -29.02
N PRO A 387 20.55 1.79 -29.46
CA PRO A 387 21.79 1.15 -29.85
C PRO A 387 22.64 0.67 -28.66
N ALA A 388 22.27 0.96 -27.40
CA ALA A 388 22.89 0.36 -26.22
C ALA A 388 22.14 -0.87 -25.66
N VAL A 389 20.94 -1.19 -26.20
CA VAL A 389 20.21 -2.40 -25.83
C VAL A 389 20.88 -3.63 -26.47
N PHE A 390 21.14 -4.65 -25.65
CA PHE A 390 21.85 -5.87 -26.00
C PHE A 390 21.22 -6.69 -27.14
N ASP A 391 21.97 -7.66 -27.64
CA ASP A 391 21.52 -8.54 -28.72
C ASP A 391 20.82 -9.84 -28.23
N GLY A 392 20.28 -9.83 -27.02
CA GLY A 392 19.66 -11.00 -26.39
C GLY A 392 20.66 -11.87 -25.64
N TYR A 393 20.15 -12.95 -25.02
CA TYR A 393 20.96 -13.89 -24.25
C TYR A 393 21.54 -15.02 -25.11
N ILE A 394 22.68 -15.55 -24.68
CA ILE A 394 23.27 -16.76 -25.29
C ILE A 394 22.32 -17.94 -25.10
N GLY A 395 22.10 -18.70 -26.18
CA GLY A 395 21.28 -19.91 -26.17
C GLY A 395 19.77 -19.67 -26.03
N LYS A 396 19.29 -18.43 -26.20
CA LYS A 396 17.86 -18.08 -26.15
C LYS A 396 17.41 -17.34 -27.41
N ASP A 397 16.13 -17.50 -27.76
CA ASP A 397 15.51 -16.66 -28.78
C ASP A 397 15.29 -15.26 -28.22
N LYS A 398 15.77 -14.24 -28.94
CA LYS A 398 15.63 -12.83 -28.56
C LYS A 398 14.16 -12.41 -28.46
N LYS A 399 13.24 -13.06 -29.18
CA LYS A 399 11.81 -12.71 -29.19
C LYS A 399 11.14 -12.86 -27.82
N ASP A 400 11.68 -13.72 -26.94
CA ASP A 400 11.08 -13.96 -25.63
C ASP A 400 11.20 -12.74 -24.71
N ASP A 401 12.31 -12.00 -24.84
CA ASP A 401 12.65 -10.87 -23.97
C ASP A 401 12.30 -9.50 -24.58
N PHE A 402 11.85 -9.47 -25.82
CA PHE A 402 11.49 -8.26 -26.55
C PHE A 402 9.98 -8.26 -26.88
N ASP A 403 9.40 -7.07 -27.07
CA ASP A 403 8.04 -6.95 -27.61
C ASP A 403 8.03 -6.95 -29.15
N GLU A 404 6.85 -6.98 -29.75
CA GLU A 404 6.68 -7.05 -31.22
C GLU A 404 7.30 -5.84 -31.95
N ALA A 405 7.45 -4.70 -31.25
CA ALA A 405 8.07 -3.50 -31.76
C ALA A 405 9.59 -3.46 -31.54
N GLY A 406 10.18 -4.51 -30.95
CA GLY A 406 11.62 -4.61 -30.70
C GLY A 406 12.10 -3.85 -29.47
N TYR A 407 11.23 -3.53 -28.50
CA TYR A 407 11.64 -3.01 -27.21
C TYR A 407 11.93 -4.15 -26.23
N TYR A 408 13.07 -4.08 -25.54
CA TYR A 408 13.41 -4.98 -24.45
C TYR A 408 12.45 -4.75 -23.27
N LYS A 409 11.87 -5.84 -22.77
CA LYS A 409 10.99 -5.88 -21.60
C LYS A 409 11.86 -5.99 -20.35
N THR A 410 12.01 -4.89 -19.61
CA THR A 410 12.95 -4.87 -18.48
C THR A 410 12.40 -5.63 -17.28
N GLY A 411 11.07 -5.70 -17.17
CA GLY A 411 10.39 -6.24 -16.01
C GLY A 411 10.44 -5.31 -14.79
N ASP A 412 10.89 -4.06 -14.95
CA ASP A 412 10.90 -3.04 -13.91
C ASP A 412 9.71 -2.09 -14.12
N ILE A 413 9.05 -1.70 -13.04
CA ILE A 413 7.95 -0.74 -13.02
C ILE A 413 8.53 0.64 -12.69
N ALA A 414 8.20 1.63 -13.51
CA ALA A 414 8.56 3.02 -13.29
C ALA A 414 7.46 3.94 -13.81
N TYR A 415 7.50 5.21 -13.40
CA TYR A 415 6.80 6.29 -14.06
C TYR A 415 7.79 7.40 -14.41
N TYR A 416 7.37 8.33 -15.26
CA TYR A 416 8.13 9.53 -15.59
C TYR A 416 7.25 10.77 -15.40
N ASP A 417 7.87 11.90 -15.05
CA ASP A 417 7.15 13.15 -14.90
C ASP A 417 7.13 13.99 -16.19
N LYS A 418 6.47 15.16 -16.13
CA LYS A 418 6.34 16.08 -17.26
C LYS A 418 7.66 16.64 -17.78
N ASP A 419 8.72 16.57 -16.97
CA ASP A 419 10.07 17.04 -17.32
C ASP A 419 10.94 15.90 -17.86
N GLY A 420 10.39 14.68 -18.00
CA GLY A 420 11.08 13.50 -18.52
C GLY A 420 11.95 12.77 -17.49
N TYR A 421 11.83 13.08 -16.20
CA TYR A 421 12.58 12.43 -15.13
C TYR A 421 11.88 11.14 -14.70
N PHE A 422 12.64 10.05 -14.60
CA PHE A 422 12.12 8.74 -14.26
C PHE A 422 12.19 8.45 -12.75
N TYR A 423 11.24 7.66 -12.27
CA TYR A 423 11.13 7.22 -10.88
C TYR A 423 10.85 5.71 -10.88
N ILE A 424 11.78 4.93 -10.33
CA ILE A 424 11.67 3.47 -10.26
C ILE A 424 10.78 3.10 -9.08
N VAL A 425 9.81 2.23 -9.33
CA VAL A 425 8.84 1.75 -8.34
C VAL A 425 9.28 0.40 -7.79
N ASP A 426 9.30 -0.66 -8.61
CA ASP A 426 9.74 -2.02 -8.21
C ASP A 426 9.93 -2.94 -9.45
N ARG A 427 10.07 -4.25 -9.29
CA ARG A 427 10.17 -5.28 -10.34
C ARG A 427 8.96 -6.18 -10.39
N ILE A 428 8.40 -6.39 -11.59
CA ILE A 428 7.23 -7.24 -11.88
C ILE A 428 7.33 -8.63 -11.23
N LYS A 429 8.52 -9.25 -11.25
CA LYS A 429 8.73 -10.62 -10.74
C LYS A 429 8.99 -10.70 -9.24
N GLU A 430 9.39 -9.60 -8.62
CA GLU A 430 9.71 -9.53 -7.19
C GLU A 430 8.55 -8.96 -6.38
N ILE A 431 7.57 -8.35 -7.06
CA ILE A 431 6.27 -7.99 -6.51
C ILE A 431 5.62 -9.20 -5.83
N ILE A 432 5.39 -9.06 -4.52
CA ILE A 432 4.79 -10.07 -3.67
C ILE A 432 3.28 -10.05 -3.91
N LYS A 433 2.73 -11.18 -4.31
CA LYS A 433 1.31 -11.34 -4.63
C LYS A 433 0.52 -11.74 -3.39
N TYR A 434 0.31 -10.78 -2.48
CA TYR A 434 -0.43 -10.97 -1.24
C TYR A 434 -1.92 -10.63 -1.42
N LYS A 435 -2.81 -11.62 -1.36
CA LYS A 435 -4.28 -11.50 -1.42
C LYS A 435 -4.78 -10.68 -2.62
N ALA A 436 -4.16 -10.89 -3.79
CA ALA A 436 -4.39 -10.14 -5.04
C ALA A 436 -3.89 -8.68 -5.04
N TRP A 437 -3.14 -8.26 -4.03
CA TRP A 437 -2.35 -7.03 -4.04
C TRP A 437 -0.95 -7.34 -4.54
N GLN A 438 -0.39 -6.39 -5.29
CA GLN A 438 1.01 -6.37 -5.68
C GLN A 438 1.75 -5.55 -4.63
N VAL A 439 2.57 -6.20 -3.80
CA VAL A 439 3.32 -5.54 -2.72
C VAL A 439 4.78 -5.43 -3.14
N PRO A 440 5.29 -4.21 -3.39
CA PRO A 440 6.71 -3.94 -3.63
C PRO A 440 7.57 -4.36 -2.41
N PRO A 441 8.50 -5.32 -2.53
CA PRO A 441 9.43 -5.64 -1.43
C PRO A 441 10.23 -4.43 -0.96
N SER A 442 10.63 -3.58 -1.91
CA SER A 442 11.45 -2.39 -1.66
C SER A 442 10.80 -1.39 -0.70
N GLU A 443 9.47 -1.30 -0.72
CA GLU A 443 8.69 -0.47 0.21
C GLU A 443 8.84 -0.97 1.65
N LEU A 444 8.73 -2.30 1.84
CA LEU A 444 8.87 -2.95 3.14
C LEU A 444 10.31 -2.87 3.67
N GLU A 445 11.30 -3.08 2.81
CA GLU A 445 12.73 -2.92 3.12
C GLU A 445 13.05 -1.48 3.55
N GLY A 446 12.53 -0.49 2.81
CA GLY A 446 12.69 0.92 3.12
C GLY A 446 12.11 1.32 4.48
N ILE A 447 11.07 0.64 4.96
CA ILE A 447 10.48 0.84 6.29
C ILE A 447 11.32 0.12 7.35
N LEU A 448 11.72 -1.13 7.10
CA LEU A 448 12.57 -1.94 7.99
C LEU A 448 13.89 -1.25 8.32
N LEU A 449 14.55 -0.67 7.31
CA LEU A 449 15.83 0.03 7.48
C LEU A 449 15.75 1.29 8.36
N GLN A 450 14.54 1.80 8.62
CA GLN A 450 14.31 2.91 9.54
C GLN A 450 14.29 2.47 11.02
N HIS A 451 14.11 1.17 11.29
CA HIS A 451 14.08 0.67 12.66
C HIS A 451 15.49 0.78 13.27
N PRO A 452 15.66 1.40 14.47
CA PRO A 452 16.99 1.67 15.03
C PRO A 452 17.80 0.40 15.27
N ALA A 453 17.15 -0.70 15.64
CA ALA A 453 17.80 -2.00 15.81
C ALA A 453 18.10 -2.76 14.50
N VAL A 454 17.68 -2.27 13.34
CA VAL A 454 17.86 -2.95 12.04
C VAL A 454 19.04 -2.36 11.29
N LYS A 455 19.99 -3.23 10.96
CA LYS A 455 21.18 -2.92 10.16
C LYS A 455 20.87 -3.03 8.67
N GLU A 456 20.35 -4.19 8.26
CA GLU A 456 20.00 -4.54 6.88
C GLU A 456 18.67 -5.29 6.88
N ALA A 457 17.93 -5.22 5.79
CA ALA A 457 16.70 -5.96 5.60
C ALA A 457 16.52 -6.34 4.14
N GLY A 458 16.01 -7.54 3.88
CA GLY A 458 15.57 -8.00 2.57
C GLY A 458 14.18 -8.59 2.69
N VAL A 459 13.29 -8.31 1.74
CA VAL A 459 11.90 -8.75 1.79
C VAL A 459 11.56 -9.57 0.55
N THR A 460 10.78 -10.64 0.73
CA THR A 460 10.35 -11.49 -0.38
C THR A 460 9.00 -12.13 -0.08
N GLY A 461 8.33 -12.67 -1.10
CA GLY A 461 7.09 -13.41 -0.95
C GLY A 461 7.38 -14.86 -0.56
N THR A 462 6.76 -15.36 0.50
CA THR A 462 6.73 -16.80 0.79
C THR A 462 5.38 -17.38 0.40
N PRO A 463 5.32 -18.51 -0.34
CA PRO A 463 4.05 -19.09 -0.74
C PRO A 463 3.12 -19.37 0.45
N ASP A 464 1.87 -18.93 0.35
CA ASP A 464 0.84 -19.14 1.36
C ASP A 464 -0.47 -19.58 0.72
N LEU A 465 -1.10 -20.61 1.31
CA LEU A 465 -2.29 -21.27 0.76
C LEU A 465 -3.52 -20.35 0.68
N LEU A 466 -3.59 -19.30 1.50
CA LEU A 466 -4.74 -18.40 1.59
C LEU A 466 -4.46 -17.03 0.98
N ALA A 467 -3.21 -16.57 1.08
CA ALA A 467 -2.78 -15.25 0.64
C ALA A 467 -2.06 -15.24 -0.71
N GLY A 468 -1.75 -16.40 -1.31
CA GLY A 468 -0.88 -16.46 -2.48
C GLY A 468 0.58 -16.40 -2.04
N GLU A 469 1.04 -15.22 -1.62
CA GLU A 469 2.37 -15.02 -1.02
C GLU A 469 2.27 -14.13 0.22
N LEU A 470 2.96 -14.47 1.30
CA LEU A 470 3.14 -13.62 2.49
C LEU A 470 4.43 -12.80 2.39
N PRO A 471 4.39 -11.47 2.63
CA PRO A 471 5.61 -10.70 2.73
C PRO A 471 6.44 -11.16 3.92
N THR A 472 7.67 -11.59 3.64
CA THR A 472 8.59 -12.17 4.62
C THR A 472 9.87 -11.37 4.62
N ALA A 473 10.22 -10.82 5.78
CA ALA A 473 11.41 -10.00 5.97
C ALA A 473 12.54 -10.80 6.61
N PHE A 474 13.72 -10.76 6.01
CA PHE A 474 14.98 -11.19 6.60
C PHE A 474 15.69 -9.97 7.13
N VAL A 475 16.04 -9.98 8.41
CA VAL A 475 16.53 -8.77 9.10
C VAL A 475 17.85 -9.05 9.82
N VAL A 476 18.86 -8.24 9.52
CA VAL A 476 20.13 -8.22 10.24
C VAL A 476 20.04 -7.19 11.34
N LYS A 477 20.25 -7.61 12.60
CA LYS A 477 20.25 -6.71 13.75
C LYS A 477 21.54 -5.89 13.83
N GLN A 478 21.45 -4.67 14.34
CA GLN A 478 22.63 -3.91 14.75
C GLN A 478 23.37 -4.63 15.88
N GLN A 479 24.69 -4.48 15.92
CA GLN A 479 25.53 -5.13 16.93
C GLN A 479 25.15 -4.63 18.33
N GLY A 480 24.80 -5.55 19.24
CA GLY A 480 24.33 -5.24 20.59
C GLY A 480 22.85 -4.84 20.70
N ALA A 481 22.10 -4.80 19.60
CA ALA A 481 20.67 -4.48 19.65
C ALA A 481 19.83 -5.67 20.13
N ILE A 482 19.00 -5.44 21.15
CA ILE A 482 18.03 -6.40 21.67
C ILE A 482 16.66 -5.99 21.09
N VAL A 483 16.18 -6.75 20.10
CA VAL A 483 14.87 -6.57 19.49
C VAL A 483 14.34 -7.94 19.07
N THR A 484 13.05 -8.17 19.27
CA THR A 484 12.31 -9.38 18.90
C THR A 484 11.68 -9.25 17.51
N GLU A 485 11.38 -10.39 16.87
CA GLU A 485 10.66 -10.40 15.58
C GLU A 485 9.31 -9.68 15.67
N LYS A 486 8.59 -9.88 16.79
CA LYS A 486 7.31 -9.23 17.05
C LYS A 486 7.44 -7.70 17.09
N GLU A 487 8.45 -7.16 17.76
CA GLU A 487 8.66 -5.70 17.82
C GLU A 487 8.98 -5.10 16.44
N ILE A 488 9.71 -5.83 15.60
CA ILE A 488 9.99 -5.40 14.21
C ILE A 488 8.71 -5.46 13.36
N VAL A 489 7.92 -6.53 13.48
CA VAL A 489 6.63 -6.66 12.78
C VAL A 489 5.64 -5.59 13.24
N ASP A 490 5.57 -5.32 14.53
CA ASP A 490 4.71 -4.28 15.12
C ASP A 490 5.15 -2.89 14.64
N TYR A 491 6.45 -2.61 14.56
CA TYR A 491 6.99 -1.36 14.03
C TYR A 491 6.65 -1.12 12.55
N ILE A 492 6.73 -2.17 11.72
CA ILE A 492 6.34 -2.09 10.31
C ILE A 492 4.83 -1.90 10.20
N SER A 493 4.05 -2.71 10.93
CA SER A 493 2.59 -2.61 10.98
C SER A 493 2.13 -1.22 11.41
N ASP A 494 2.88 -0.59 12.32
CA ASP A 494 2.64 0.77 12.79
C ASP A 494 2.93 1.87 11.77
N LYS A 495 3.78 1.60 10.78
CA LYS A 495 4.21 2.55 9.73
C LYS A 495 3.54 2.35 8.38
N ILE A 496 3.07 1.14 8.09
CA ILE A 496 2.28 0.80 6.89
C ILE A 496 0.80 1.11 7.10
N ASN A 497 0.33 1.15 8.35
CA ASN A 497 -1.09 1.26 8.64
C ASN A 497 -1.43 2.57 9.38
N GLY A 498 -2.14 3.44 8.65
CA GLY A 498 -2.98 4.47 9.24
C GLY A 498 -4.50 4.23 9.19
N GLU A 499 -5.15 3.46 8.30
CA GLU A 499 -4.72 2.43 7.31
C GLU A 499 -3.92 2.90 6.09
N THR A 500 -4.05 4.11 5.55
CA THR A 500 -3.23 4.55 4.38
C THR A 500 -2.66 5.95 4.49
N GLY A 501 -3.13 6.75 5.46
CA GLY A 501 -2.81 8.18 5.54
C GLY A 501 -3.36 9.01 4.36
N VAL A 502 -4.08 8.38 3.43
CA VAL A 502 -4.69 9.03 2.27
C VAL A 502 -5.83 9.92 2.75
N GLN A 503 -5.87 11.14 2.21
CA GLN A 503 -6.83 12.16 2.56
C GLN A 503 -7.48 12.69 1.28
N ILE A 504 -8.70 13.21 1.41
CA ILE A 504 -9.37 13.99 0.37
C ILE A 504 -9.77 15.34 0.95
N THR A 505 -9.39 16.42 0.29
CA THR A 505 -9.82 17.76 0.65
C THR A 505 -11.24 18.02 0.14
N PHE A 506 -11.97 18.97 0.75
CA PHE A 506 -13.29 19.36 0.26
C PHE A 506 -13.29 19.81 -1.20
N ARG A 507 -12.20 20.45 -1.66
CA ARG A 507 -12.05 20.86 -3.05
C ARG A 507 -11.99 19.67 -4.00
N GLU A 508 -11.15 18.69 -3.67
CA GLU A 508 -11.04 17.44 -4.45
C GLU A 508 -12.34 16.65 -4.40
N MET A 509 -13.02 16.65 -3.25
CA MET A 509 -14.32 16.00 -3.06
C MET A 509 -15.37 16.58 -4.01
N VAL A 510 -15.51 17.91 -4.06
CA VAL A 510 -16.44 18.60 -4.97
C VAL A 510 -16.11 18.30 -6.43
N GLN A 511 -14.84 18.34 -6.80
CA GLN A 511 -14.42 18.02 -8.16
C GLN A 511 -14.81 16.59 -8.55
N LYS A 512 -14.55 15.60 -7.68
CA LYS A 512 -14.93 14.20 -7.95
C LYS A 512 -16.45 14.02 -7.98
N ILE A 513 -17.21 14.73 -7.14
CA ILE A 513 -18.69 14.69 -7.17
C ILE A 513 -19.22 15.12 -8.54
N VAL A 514 -18.78 16.27 -9.08
CA VAL A 514 -19.29 16.76 -10.38
C VAL A 514 -18.85 15.86 -11.54
N ASN A 515 -17.63 15.32 -11.46
CA ASN A 515 -17.11 14.35 -12.41
C ASN A 515 -18.03 13.12 -12.47
N ILE A 516 -18.24 12.48 -11.32
CA ILE A 516 -19.02 11.24 -11.24
C ILE A 516 -20.49 11.49 -11.57
N ALA A 517 -21.08 12.59 -11.13
CA ALA A 517 -22.47 12.91 -11.44
C ALA A 517 -22.69 13.07 -12.96
N SER A 518 -21.77 13.75 -13.64
CA SER A 518 -21.79 13.86 -15.09
C SER A 518 -21.57 12.50 -15.76
N ALA A 519 -20.67 11.66 -15.24
CA ALA A 519 -20.45 10.31 -15.79
C ALA A 519 -21.64 9.38 -15.61
N LEU A 520 -22.32 9.42 -14.47
CA LEU A 520 -23.53 8.65 -14.24
C LEU A 520 -24.62 9.03 -15.24
N THR A 521 -24.75 10.33 -15.56
CA THR A 521 -25.66 10.80 -16.59
C THR A 521 -25.30 10.23 -17.97
N ASP A 522 -24.01 10.26 -18.34
CA ASP A 522 -23.52 9.70 -19.61
C ASP A 522 -23.70 8.16 -19.69
N LEU A 523 -23.60 7.47 -18.55
CA LEU A 523 -23.86 6.04 -18.43
C LEU A 523 -25.35 5.67 -18.50
N GLY A 524 -26.23 6.66 -18.57
CA GLY A 524 -27.68 6.48 -18.69
C GLY A 524 -28.41 6.27 -17.37
N VAL A 525 -27.91 6.87 -16.27
CA VAL A 525 -28.72 7.08 -15.06
C VAL A 525 -29.77 8.14 -15.36
N GLU A 526 -31.04 7.76 -15.28
CA GLU A 526 -32.18 8.67 -15.48
C GLU A 526 -32.66 9.24 -14.14
N ILE A 527 -33.40 10.35 -14.20
CA ILE A 527 -34.00 10.98 -13.02
C ILE A 527 -34.93 9.98 -12.30
N GLY A 528 -34.69 9.76 -11.01
CA GLY A 528 -35.44 8.82 -10.17
C GLY A 528 -34.92 7.38 -10.22
N ASP A 529 -33.87 7.08 -10.98
CA ASP A 529 -33.22 5.77 -10.94
C ASP A 529 -32.53 5.52 -9.62
N VAL A 530 -32.61 4.27 -9.16
CA VAL A 530 -31.93 3.85 -7.93
C VAL A 530 -30.50 3.40 -8.24
N VAL A 531 -29.53 3.96 -7.53
CA VAL A 531 -28.11 3.58 -7.59
C VAL A 531 -27.68 3.11 -6.21
N ALA A 532 -27.17 1.88 -6.12
CA ALA A 532 -26.73 1.31 -4.86
C ALA A 532 -25.24 1.57 -4.59
N ILE A 533 -24.88 1.67 -3.32
CA ILE A 533 -23.51 1.64 -2.82
C ILE A 533 -23.38 0.47 -1.86
N ALA A 534 -22.51 -0.48 -2.21
CA ALA A 534 -22.27 -1.73 -1.49
C ALA A 534 -20.79 -1.84 -1.13
N SER A 535 -20.41 -1.26 0.00
CA SER A 535 -19.01 -1.06 0.39
C SER A 535 -18.87 -0.90 1.90
N GLU A 536 -17.69 -1.23 2.41
CA GLU A 536 -17.12 -0.73 3.66
C GLU A 536 -16.91 0.80 3.64
N ASN A 537 -16.62 1.40 4.80
CA ASN A 537 -16.30 2.83 4.89
C ASN A 537 -15.02 3.14 4.11
N ARG A 538 -15.07 4.12 3.19
CA ARG A 538 -13.94 4.49 2.32
C ARG A 538 -14.09 5.90 1.76
N LEU A 539 -13.00 6.54 1.32
CA LEU A 539 -13.00 7.94 0.87
C LEU A 539 -14.04 8.22 -0.23
N GLU A 540 -14.26 7.26 -1.13
CA GLU A 540 -15.16 7.36 -2.27
C GLU A 540 -16.66 7.29 -1.90
N TYR A 541 -16.99 6.85 -0.69
CA TYR A 541 -18.36 6.50 -0.31
C TYR A 541 -19.30 7.71 -0.40
N PHE A 542 -18.96 8.80 0.28
CA PHE A 542 -19.80 10.00 0.27
C PHE A 542 -19.75 10.73 -1.07
N VAL A 543 -18.59 10.71 -1.75
CA VAL A 543 -18.46 11.24 -3.11
C VAL A 543 -19.47 10.59 -4.04
N SER A 544 -19.55 9.26 -4.02
CA SER A 544 -20.49 8.48 -4.85
C SER A 544 -21.94 8.80 -4.48
N SER A 545 -22.25 8.83 -3.18
CA SER A 545 -23.61 9.10 -2.71
C SER A 545 -24.12 10.48 -3.11
N ILE A 546 -23.26 11.50 -3.02
CA ILE A 546 -23.61 12.88 -3.36
C ILE A 546 -23.68 13.06 -4.88
N ALA A 547 -22.79 12.41 -5.63
CA ALA A 547 -22.83 12.42 -7.09
C ALA A 547 -24.16 11.86 -7.64
N VAL A 548 -24.68 10.79 -7.03
CA VAL A 548 -26.00 10.23 -7.37
C VAL A 548 -27.11 11.25 -7.12
N TYR A 549 -27.09 11.99 -6.00
CA TYR A 549 -28.06 13.07 -5.76
C TYR A 549 -27.94 14.16 -6.84
N CYS A 550 -26.71 14.54 -7.19
CA CYS A 550 -26.44 15.61 -8.14
C CYS A 550 -26.88 15.29 -9.58
N CYS A 551 -26.94 14.02 -9.96
CA CYS A 551 -27.47 13.57 -11.27
C CYS A 551 -28.97 13.23 -11.23
N GLY A 552 -29.67 13.45 -10.11
CA GLY A 552 -31.11 13.19 -9.98
C GLY A 552 -31.47 11.73 -9.68
N GLY A 553 -30.49 10.90 -9.33
CA GLY A 553 -30.70 9.52 -8.89
C GLY A 553 -31.02 9.40 -7.40
N ILE A 554 -31.41 8.19 -6.98
CA ILE A 554 -31.76 7.82 -5.61
C ILE A 554 -30.69 6.88 -5.06
N SER A 555 -29.97 7.28 -4.01
CA SER A 555 -28.96 6.43 -3.40
C SER A 555 -29.60 5.35 -2.51
N THR A 556 -29.12 4.12 -2.59
CA THR A 556 -29.42 3.09 -1.57
C THR A 556 -28.14 2.44 -1.09
N PHE A 557 -28.12 1.97 0.16
CA PHE A 557 -26.89 1.53 0.80
C PHE A 557 -27.01 0.10 1.29
N PHE A 558 -26.06 -0.74 0.89
CA PHE A 558 -25.96 -2.13 1.33
C PHE A 558 -24.76 -2.29 2.24
N ASN A 559 -24.97 -2.92 3.40
CA ASN A 559 -23.89 -3.16 4.34
C ASN A 559 -22.98 -4.27 3.82
N ASN A 560 -21.67 -4.08 3.90
CA ASN A 560 -20.67 -5.08 3.48
C ASN A 560 -20.79 -6.41 4.25
N ALA A 561 -21.31 -6.39 5.47
CA ALA A 561 -21.54 -7.58 6.28
C ALA A 561 -22.83 -8.35 5.91
N TYR A 562 -23.66 -7.86 4.98
CA TYR A 562 -24.88 -8.59 4.59
C TYR A 562 -24.58 -10.02 4.12
N THR A 563 -25.48 -10.92 4.51
CA THR A 563 -25.53 -12.26 3.92
C THR A 563 -26.13 -12.20 2.52
N LYS A 564 -25.95 -13.28 1.74
CA LYS A 564 -26.58 -13.41 0.41
C LYS A 564 -28.08 -13.12 0.43
N ASN A 565 -28.80 -13.64 1.42
CA ASN A 565 -30.25 -13.49 1.53
C ASN A 565 -30.65 -12.06 1.91
N GLU A 566 -29.93 -11.43 2.84
CA GLU A 566 -30.18 -10.04 3.23
C GLU A 566 -29.92 -9.06 2.09
N LEU A 567 -28.83 -9.27 1.35
CA LEU A 567 -28.49 -8.49 0.17
C LEU A 567 -29.54 -8.67 -0.94
N THR A 568 -29.91 -9.91 -1.25
CA THR A 568 -30.95 -10.21 -2.26
C THR A 568 -32.29 -9.57 -1.89
N HIS A 569 -32.68 -9.66 -0.62
CA HIS A 569 -33.90 -9.03 -0.11
C HIS A 569 -33.87 -7.51 -0.26
N ALA A 570 -32.75 -6.86 0.11
CA ALA A 570 -32.58 -5.42 -0.03
C ALA A 570 -32.60 -4.95 -1.50
N ILE A 571 -31.91 -5.68 -2.39
CA ILE A 571 -31.90 -5.40 -3.83
C ILE A 571 -33.30 -5.54 -4.43
N ASN A 572 -34.08 -6.55 -4.04
CA ASN A 572 -35.44 -6.73 -4.54
C ASN A 572 -36.42 -5.65 -4.08
N ILE A 573 -36.15 -4.99 -2.94
CA ILE A 573 -36.93 -3.84 -2.47
C ILE A 573 -36.60 -2.60 -3.32
N SER A 574 -35.31 -2.26 -3.44
CA SER A 574 -34.87 -0.99 -4.01
C SER A 574 -34.68 -1.00 -5.53
N LYS A 575 -34.49 -2.17 -6.12
CA LYS A 575 -34.28 -2.39 -7.57
C LYS A 575 -33.23 -1.45 -8.20
N PRO A 576 -31.99 -1.40 -7.69
CA PRO A 576 -30.95 -0.53 -8.23
C PRO A 576 -30.60 -0.90 -9.68
N LYS A 577 -30.54 0.11 -10.57
CA LYS A 577 -30.06 -0.07 -11.95
C LYS A 577 -28.53 -0.11 -12.03
N PHE A 578 -27.84 0.55 -11.11
CA PHE A 578 -26.37 0.60 -11.03
C PHE A 578 -25.91 0.34 -9.60
N ILE A 579 -24.75 -0.27 -9.43
CA ILE A 579 -24.18 -0.53 -8.11
C ILE A 579 -22.72 -0.11 -8.07
N PHE A 580 -22.39 0.89 -7.26
CA PHE A 580 -21.03 1.09 -6.76
C PHE A 580 -20.69 0.00 -5.76
N VAL A 581 -19.63 -0.76 -5.97
CA VAL A 581 -19.32 -1.94 -5.16
C VAL A 581 -17.83 -2.07 -4.91
N SER A 582 -17.45 -2.34 -3.65
CA SER A 582 -16.05 -2.62 -3.33
C SER A 582 -15.66 -4.00 -3.84
N GLY A 583 -14.37 -4.20 -4.11
CA GLY A 583 -13.82 -5.47 -4.56
C GLY A 583 -14.10 -6.60 -3.57
N GLU A 584 -14.11 -6.31 -2.26
CA GLU A 584 -14.48 -7.29 -1.21
C GLU A 584 -15.93 -7.75 -1.38
N VAL A 585 -16.88 -6.81 -1.43
CA VAL A 585 -18.31 -7.11 -1.56
C VAL A 585 -18.62 -7.77 -2.90
N PHE A 586 -17.98 -7.30 -3.98
CA PHE A 586 -18.15 -7.86 -5.31
C PHE A 586 -17.66 -9.31 -5.36
N LYS A 587 -16.46 -9.62 -4.84
CA LYS A 587 -15.94 -11.00 -4.76
C LYS A 587 -16.88 -11.91 -3.97
N LYS A 588 -17.36 -11.45 -2.81
CA LYS A 588 -18.22 -12.22 -1.91
C LYS A 588 -19.60 -12.52 -2.51
N HIS A 589 -20.15 -11.60 -3.32
CA HIS A 589 -21.53 -11.68 -3.81
C HIS A 589 -21.68 -11.71 -5.33
N ARG A 590 -20.58 -11.88 -6.09
CA ARG A 590 -20.54 -11.77 -7.56
C ARG A 590 -21.67 -12.52 -8.26
N GLU A 591 -21.83 -13.81 -7.95
CA GLU A 591 -22.86 -14.65 -8.57
C GLU A 591 -24.27 -14.15 -8.23
N THR A 592 -24.49 -13.72 -6.99
CA THR A 592 -25.80 -13.23 -6.55
C THR A 592 -26.15 -11.92 -7.25
N LEU A 593 -25.17 -11.01 -7.35
CA LEU A 593 -25.34 -9.72 -8.01
C LEU A 593 -25.57 -9.86 -9.51
N ARG A 594 -24.86 -10.77 -10.18
CA ARG A 594 -25.00 -11.00 -11.63
C ARG A 594 -26.27 -11.72 -12.04
N ASN A 595 -26.89 -12.47 -11.14
CA ASN A 595 -28.16 -13.14 -11.41
C ASN A 595 -29.39 -12.22 -11.34
N ILE A 596 -29.19 -10.89 -11.25
CA ILE A 596 -30.25 -9.91 -11.10
C ILE A 596 -30.31 -9.04 -12.36
N ASP A 597 -31.26 -9.38 -13.22
CA ASP A 597 -31.32 -8.89 -14.61
C ASP A 597 -31.51 -7.37 -14.76
N PHE A 598 -32.05 -6.69 -13.75
CA PHE A 598 -32.28 -5.25 -13.82
C PHE A 598 -31.05 -4.41 -13.44
N ILE A 599 -29.96 -5.02 -12.97
CA ILE A 599 -28.70 -4.31 -12.73
C ILE A 599 -27.97 -4.19 -14.07
N LYS A 600 -27.82 -2.97 -14.56
CA LYS A 600 -27.16 -2.67 -15.84
C LYS A 600 -25.65 -2.73 -15.76
N LYS A 601 -25.06 -2.13 -14.72
CA LYS A 601 -23.59 -2.06 -14.55
C LYS A 601 -23.16 -2.04 -13.08
N PHE A 602 -21.97 -2.60 -12.85
CA PHE A 602 -21.23 -2.53 -11.60
C PHE A 602 -20.12 -1.48 -11.72
N ILE A 603 -20.06 -0.52 -10.79
CA ILE A 603 -19.01 0.48 -10.72
C ILE A 603 -18.06 0.07 -9.59
N LEU A 604 -16.91 -0.45 -9.94
CA LEU A 604 -15.99 -1.06 -8.98
C LEU A 604 -15.06 -0.01 -8.39
N TYR A 605 -15.02 0.08 -7.06
CA TYR A 605 -14.10 1.00 -6.41
C TYR A 605 -12.64 0.57 -6.53
N ASP A 606 -12.39 -0.73 -6.64
CA ASP A 606 -11.05 -1.31 -6.65
C ASP A 606 -10.68 -1.79 -8.06
N GLU A 607 -9.42 -1.59 -8.45
CA GLU A 607 -8.89 -2.05 -9.73
C GLU A 607 -8.82 -3.58 -9.74
N MET A 608 -9.52 -4.18 -10.71
CA MET A 608 -9.72 -5.63 -10.79
C MET A 608 -9.92 -6.04 -12.24
N VAL A 609 -9.51 -7.25 -12.62
CA VAL A 609 -9.86 -7.80 -13.93
C VAL A 609 -11.36 -8.01 -14.01
N THR A 610 -12.00 -7.35 -14.97
CA THR A 610 -13.45 -7.26 -15.06
C THR A 610 -13.98 -7.64 -16.44
N SER A 611 -15.31 -7.74 -16.56
CA SER A 611 -16.00 -7.97 -17.83
C SER A 611 -16.84 -6.74 -18.19
N ASN A 612 -17.45 -6.73 -19.38
CA ASN A 612 -18.14 -5.57 -19.95
C ASN A 612 -19.30 -5.00 -19.09
N ASP A 613 -19.83 -5.77 -18.14
CA ASP A 613 -20.83 -5.37 -17.15
C ASP A 613 -20.26 -4.49 -16.02
N CYS A 614 -18.93 -4.32 -15.96
CA CYS A 614 -18.26 -3.52 -14.96
C CYS A 614 -17.59 -2.27 -15.56
N ILE A 615 -17.38 -1.25 -14.73
CA ILE A 615 -16.58 -0.05 -15.00
C ILE A 615 -15.83 0.29 -13.71
N HIS A 616 -14.60 0.80 -13.78
CA HIS A 616 -13.88 1.23 -12.58
C HIS A 616 -14.30 2.64 -12.16
N TYR A 617 -14.46 2.85 -10.85
CA TYR A 617 -14.78 4.15 -10.24
C TYR A 617 -13.81 5.24 -10.70
N ARG A 618 -12.53 4.88 -10.86
CA ARG A 618 -11.47 5.77 -11.33
C ARG A 618 -11.81 6.42 -12.67
N GLU A 619 -12.38 5.66 -13.60
CA GLU A 619 -12.80 6.15 -14.93
C GLU A 619 -13.86 7.26 -14.83
N LEU A 620 -14.76 7.17 -13.84
CA LEU A 620 -15.77 8.20 -13.57
C LEU A 620 -15.19 9.38 -12.79
N ALA A 621 -14.20 9.14 -11.92
CA ALA A 621 -13.67 10.12 -11.00
C ALA A 621 -12.58 11.02 -11.60
N GLU A 622 -11.83 10.54 -12.59
CA GLU A 622 -10.67 11.23 -13.19
C GLU A 622 -10.99 12.08 -14.42
N ARG A 623 -12.19 11.98 -14.98
CA ARG A 623 -12.66 12.96 -15.98
C ARG A 623 -12.60 14.38 -15.41
N TYR A 624 -12.59 15.40 -16.26
CA TYR A 624 -12.64 16.78 -15.81
C TYR A 624 -13.95 17.44 -16.22
N VAL A 625 -14.73 17.88 -15.23
CA VAL A 625 -15.93 18.72 -15.40
C VAL A 625 -15.71 20.02 -14.64
N ASP A 626 -15.85 21.16 -15.29
CA ASP A 626 -15.69 22.46 -14.61
C ASP A 626 -16.83 22.67 -13.60
N VAL A 627 -16.45 22.62 -12.30
CA VAL A 627 -17.33 22.81 -11.15
C VAL A 627 -18.13 24.11 -11.25
N ASN A 628 -17.57 25.18 -11.82
CA ASN A 628 -18.23 26.48 -11.91
C ASN A 628 -19.37 26.50 -12.93
N THR A 629 -19.37 25.57 -13.88
CA THR A 629 -20.38 25.48 -14.94
C THR A 629 -21.38 24.34 -14.71
N TYR A 630 -21.05 23.38 -13.85
CA TYR A 630 -21.91 22.25 -13.53
C TYR A 630 -23.21 22.71 -12.84
N LYS A 631 -24.34 22.14 -13.27
CA LYS A 631 -25.65 22.35 -12.66
C LYS A 631 -26.23 21.00 -12.23
N SER A 632 -26.57 20.89 -10.95
CA SER A 632 -27.25 19.69 -10.42
C SER A 632 -28.66 19.57 -11.00
N VAL A 633 -29.08 18.33 -11.22
CA VAL A 633 -30.42 18.01 -11.73
C VAL A 633 -31.47 18.19 -10.63
N ASP A 634 -32.62 18.77 -10.97
CA ASP A 634 -33.76 18.90 -10.08
C ASP A 634 -34.67 17.66 -10.18
N TYR A 635 -34.75 16.85 -9.11
CA TYR A 635 -35.65 15.70 -9.02
C TYR A 635 -36.87 16.01 -8.14
N LYS A 636 -37.94 16.52 -8.75
CA LYS A 636 -39.21 16.86 -8.07
C LYS A 636 -39.01 17.86 -6.90
N GLY A 637 -38.06 18.78 -7.03
CA GLY A 637 -37.68 19.71 -5.98
C GLY A 637 -37.21 19.00 -4.71
N LYS A 638 -37.53 19.59 -3.57
CA LYS A 638 -37.15 19.04 -2.25
C LYS A 638 -37.95 17.79 -1.84
N ASN A 639 -39.02 17.43 -2.55
CA ASN A 639 -39.91 16.33 -2.15
C ASN A 639 -39.60 15.00 -2.84
N GLY A 640 -38.70 14.99 -3.83
CA GLY A 640 -38.21 13.75 -4.44
C GLY A 640 -37.48 12.88 -3.40
N THR A 641 -37.59 11.55 -3.53
CA THR A 641 -36.79 10.60 -2.74
C THR A 641 -35.32 10.76 -3.10
N SER A 642 -34.47 11.08 -2.13
CA SER A 642 -33.02 11.20 -2.31
C SER A 642 -32.30 9.90 -1.98
N MET A 643 -32.77 9.18 -0.95
CA MET A 643 -32.16 7.90 -0.55
C MET A 643 -33.17 6.90 0.00
N ILE A 644 -32.77 5.62 -0.04
CA ILE A 644 -33.50 4.50 0.55
C ILE A 644 -32.62 3.86 1.62
N LEU A 645 -33.10 3.89 2.86
CA LEU A 645 -32.43 3.27 4.02
C LEU A 645 -33.22 2.07 4.53
N TYR A 646 -32.50 1.07 5.05
CA TYR A 646 -33.12 -0.16 5.54
C TYR A 646 -33.26 -0.17 7.06
N THR A 647 -34.42 -0.60 7.53
CA THR A 647 -34.65 -0.84 8.96
C THR A 647 -33.85 -2.04 9.46
N SER A 648 -33.35 -1.97 10.69
CA SER A 648 -32.48 -2.99 11.32
C SER A 648 -33.06 -4.41 11.47
N GLY A 649 -34.33 -4.65 11.13
CA GLY A 649 -34.92 -5.99 11.09
C GLY A 649 -34.97 -6.76 12.42
N THR A 650 -34.94 -6.07 13.57
CA THR A 650 -34.88 -6.73 14.90
C THR A 650 -36.08 -7.62 15.21
N THR A 651 -37.26 -7.27 14.66
CA THR A 651 -38.54 -7.97 14.87
C THR A 651 -39.12 -8.61 13.60
N GLY A 652 -38.47 -8.47 12.43
CA GLY A 652 -38.95 -8.98 11.13
C GLY A 652 -37.97 -8.71 9.97
N SER A 653 -38.38 -8.91 8.72
CA SER A 653 -37.56 -8.59 7.54
C SER A 653 -37.34 -7.08 7.39
N ALA A 654 -36.17 -6.68 6.87
CA ALA A 654 -35.84 -5.27 6.66
C ALA A 654 -36.81 -4.61 5.66
N LYS A 655 -37.17 -3.35 5.93
CA LYS A 655 -38.04 -2.52 5.09
C LYS A 655 -37.24 -1.33 4.55
N GLY A 656 -37.49 -0.93 3.30
CA GLY A 656 -36.84 0.23 2.66
C GLY A 656 -37.64 1.52 2.90
N ALA A 657 -37.09 2.44 3.69
CA ALA A 657 -37.66 3.75 4.01
C ALA A 657 -37.29 4.78 2.94
N LYS A 658 -38.27 5.48 2.36
CA LYS A 658 -38.05 6.55 1.36
C LYS A 658 -37.73 7.87 2.05
N ILE A 659 -36.47 8.28 2.00
CA ILE A 659 -36.00 9.55 2.55
C ILE A 659 -35.97 10.58 1.41
N THR A 660 -36.60 11.73 1.61
CA THR A 660 -36.64 12.82 0.61
C THR A 660 -35.45 13.78 0.73
N HIS A 661 -35.21 14.59 -0.31
CA HIS A 661 -34.22 15.67 -0.24
C HIS A 661 -34.50 16.64 0.93
N LEU A 662 -35.76 17.00 1.17
CA LEU A 662 -36.17 17.83 2.30
C LEU A 662 -35.84 17.15 3.63
N ASN A 663 -36.14 15.85 3.76
CA ASN A 663 -35.81 15.12 4.97
C ASN A 663 -34.32 15.18 5.27
N LEU A 664 -33.50 14.97 4.24
CA LEU A 664 -32.04 14.99 4.37
C LEU A 664 -31.49 16.38 4.68
N ILE A 665 -31.97 17.42 3.99
CA ILE A 665 -31.56 18.82 4.24
C ILE A 665 -31.85 19.20 5.69
N VAL A 666 -33.07 18.92 6.17
CA VAL A 666 -33.46 19.22 7.56
C VAL A 666 -32.61 18.44 8.55
N ALA A 667 -32.35 17.15 8.30
CA ALA A 667 -31.48 16.35 9.16
C ALA A 667 -30.05 16.90 9.19
N CYS A 668 -29.48 17.26 8.04
CA CYS A 668 -28.12 17.79 7.93
C CYS A 668 -27.95 19.20 8.53
N GLN A 669 -29.03 19.97 8.67
CA GLN A 669 -29.03 21.31 9.27
C GLN A 669 -29.33 21.32 10.77
N GLN A 670 -29.58 20.16 11.38
CA GLN A 670 -29.81 20.11 12.83
C GLN A 670 -28.60 20.64 13.60
N PRO A 671 -28.80 21.39 14.70
CA PRO A 671 -27.71 21.88 15.53
C PRO A 671 -26.78 20.74 15.96
N HIS A 672 -25.48 20.93 15.74
CA HIS A 672 -24.47 19.96 16.09
C HIS A 672 -23.53 20.51 17.16
N SER A 673 -23.30 19.71 18.20
CA SER A 673 -22.26 19.93 19.23
C SER A 673 -20.82 19.98 18.69
N LEU A 674 -20.61 19.59 17.44
CA LEU A 674 -19.29 19.61 16.82
C LEU A 674 -18.99 21.03 16.34
N ASN A 675 -18.02 21.70 16.97
CA ASN A 675 -17.36 22.86 16.39
C ASN A 675 -16.29 22.39 15.36
N ARG A 676 -15.77 23.30 14.52
CA ARG A 676 -14.72 22.95 13.54
C ARG A 676 -13.37 22.58 14.16
N GLU A 677 -13.22 22.73 15.48
CA GLU A 677 -11.96 22.51 16.18
C GLU A 677 -11.81 21.05 16.64
N LEU A 678 -12.93 20.35 16.91
CA LEU A 678 -12.92 18.94 17.27
C LEU A 678 -12.97 18.04 16.03
N THR A 679 -12.03 17.10 15.96
CA THR A 679 -12.00 16.08 14.89
C THR A 679 -12.78 14.84 15.33
N PRO A 680 -13.88 14.45 14.65
CA PRO A 680 -14.59 13.21 14.90
C PRO A 680 -13.86 11.98 14.34
N LEU A 681 -14.05 10.84 15.01
CA LEU A 681 -13.71 9.51 14.49
C LEU A 681 -14.98 8.68 14.25
N SER A 682 -15.16 8.24 13.01
CA SER A 682 -16.28 7.41 12.58
C SER A 682 -15.86 5.95 12.38
N ILE A 683 -16.48 5.05 13.14
CA ILE A 683 -16.41 3.59 12.91
C ILE A 683 -17.76 2.98 12.56
N ALA A 684 -18.85 3.75 12.74
CA ALA A 684 -20.18 3.29 12.38
C ALA A 684 -20.24 2.96 10.88
N PRO A 685 -20.88 1.86 10.47
CA PRO A 685 -21.06 1.57 9.06
C PRO A 685 -21.81 2.72 8.39
N TRP A 686 -21.23 3.31 7.35
CA TRP A 686 -21.86 4.38 6.60
C TRP A 686 -23.08 3.91 5.82
N SER A 687 -23.33 2.60 5.69
CA SER A 687 -24.60 2.10 5.18
C SER A 687 -25.77 2.23 6.15
N SER A 688 -25.52 2.57 7.42
CA SER A 688 -26.53 2.72 8.46
C SER A 688 -27.06 4.16 8.53
N THR A 689 -28.27 4.37 9.06
CA THR A 689 -28.82 5.72 9.26
C THR A 689 -27.88 6.61 10.07
N MET A 690 -27.29 6.10 11.16
CA MET A 690 -26.37 6.88 12.00
C MET A 690 -25.12 7.27 11.22
N GLY A 691 -24.47 6.31 10.54
CA GLY A 691 -23.27 6.58 9.75
C GLY A 691 -23.52 7.54 8.59
N GLN A 692 -24.62 7.38 7.86
CA GLN A 692 -25.00 8.28 6.77
C GLN A 692 -25.22 9.72 7.28
N ILE A 693 -26.10 9.89 8.26
CA ILE A 693 -26.55 11.22 8.68
C ILE A 693 -25.43 11.97 9.39
N CYS A 694 -24.64 11.30 10.26
CA CYS A 694 -23.48 11.92 10.89
C CYS A 694 -22.42 12.34 9.86
N GLY A 695 -22.06 11.47 8.92
CA GLY A 695 -21.04 11.82 7.92
C GLY A 695 -21.50 12.96 6.98
N LEU A 696 -22.76 12.98 6.55
CA LEU A 696 -23.29 14.08 5.76
C LEU A 696 -23.38 15.39 6.56
N GLN A 697 -23.76 15.33 7.84
CA GLN A 697 -23.72 16.49 8.73
C GLN A 697 -22.30 17.05 8.82
N GLU A 698 -21.30 16.20 9.07
CA GLU A 698 -19.89 16.61 9.16
C GLU A 698 -19.41 17.29 7.86
N ILE A 699 -19.75 16.72 6.70
CA ILE A 699 -19.44 17.28 5.39
C ILE A 699 -20.08 18.66 5.20
N VAL A 700 -21.37 18.82 5.50
CA VAL A 700 -22.11 20.09 5.34
C VAL A 700 -21.55 21.20 6.22
N HIS A 701 -21.07 20.86 7.43
CA HIS A 701 -20.47 21.83 8.35
C HIS A 701 -18.98 22.12 8.05
N GLY A 702 -18.37 21.38 7.12
CA GLY A 702 -16.95 21.51 6.76
C GLY A 702 -16.01 20.93 7.81
N ILE A 703 -16.45 19.90 8.54
CA ILE A 703 -15.68 19.23 9.58
C ILE A 703 -14.80 18.14 8.95
N ARG A 704 -13.54 18.05 9.40
CA ARG A 704 -12.64 16.95 9.03
C ARG A 704 -13.03 15.69 9.79
N THR A 705 -13.37 14.63 9.08
CA THR A 705 -13.67 13.32 9.70
C THR A 705 -12.55 12.32 9.48
N VAL A 706 -12.10 11.68 10.56
CA VAL A 706 -11.27 10.48 10.48
C VAL A 706 -12.19 9.26 10.55
N PHE A 707 -11.92 8.22 9.77
CA PHE A 707 -12.73 7.01 9.80
C PHE A 707 -11.88 5.76 9.75
N LEU A 708 -12.47 4.64 10.16
CA LEU A 708 -11.88 3.31 10.05
C LEU A 708 -12.79 2.41 9.22
N THR A 709 -12.17 1.52 8.43
CA THR A 709 -12.83 0.54 7.56
C THR A 709 -13.46 -0.59 8.38
N LYS A 710 -12.80 -0.98 9.47
CA LYS A 710 -13.16 -2.05 10.39
C LYS A 710 -12.80 -1.68 11.82
N TYR A 711 -13.51 -2.26 12.78
CA TYR A 711 -13.20 -2.07 14.19
C TYR A 711 -12.09 -3.05 14.60
N GLU A 712 -10.99 -2.49 15.09
CA GLU A 712 -9.96 -3.20 15.84
C GLU A 712 -9.59 -2.27 17.00
N GLU A 713 -9.56 -2.81 18.22
CA GLU A 713 -9.54 -2.00 19.44
C GLU A 713 -8.26 -1.18 19.58
N ARG A 714 -7.10 -1.80 19.34
CA ARG A 714 -5.81 -1.11 19.45
C ARG A 714 -5.68 -0.02 18.39
N LEU A 715 -6.05 -0.31 17.15
CA LEU A 715 -6.10 0.66 16.05
C LEU A 715 -7.05 1.81 16.38
N TYR A 716 -8.23 1.52 16.94
CA TYR A 716 -9.22 2.53 17.32
C TYR A 716 -8.66 3.50 18.36
N ILE A 717 -8.04 2.99 19.43
CA ILE A 717 -7.44 3.81 20.49
C ILE A 717 -6.19 4.55 19.98
N LYS A 718 -5.32 3.90 19.21
CA LYS A 718 -4.14 4.54 18.59
C LYS A 718 -4.54 5.68 17.64
N THR A 719 -5.66 5.53 16.92
CA THR A 719 -6.19 6.57 16.02
C THR A 719 -6.64 7.80 16.81
N ILE A 720 -7.20 7.62 18.01
CA ILE A 720 -7.56 8.72 18.91
C ILE A 720 -6.34 9.56 19.24
N GLU A 721 -5.25 8.92 19.69
CA GLU A 721 -4.00 9.60 20.02
C GLU A 721 -3.37 10.29 18.80
N LYS A 722 -3.22 9.55 17.69
CA LYS A 722 -2.52 9.99 16.49
C LYS A 722 -3.15 11.22 15.85
N TYR A 723 -4.49 11.23 15.75
CA TYR A 723 -5.23 12.31 15.08
C TYR A 723 -5.84 13.30 16.07
N LYS A 724 -5.55 13.17 17.37
CA LYS A 724 -6.09 14.02 18.44
C LYS A 724 -7.61 14.15 18.33
N ILE A 725 -8.27 12.99 18.26
CA ILE A 725 -9.72 12.89 18.13
C ILE A 725 -10.39 13.52 19.35
N GLY A 726 -11.32 14.44 19.09
CA GLY A 726 -12.02 15.22 20.11
C GLY A 726 -13.48 14.82 20.33
N TYR A 727 -14.04 14.09 19.37
CA TYR A 727 -15.44 13.68 19.38
C TYR A 727 -15.59 12.23 18.92
N LEU A 728 -16.39 11.44 19.63
CA LEU A 728 -16.75 10.08 19.22
C LEU A 728 -18.26 9.88 19.20
N GLY A 729 -18.81 9.61 18.02
CA GLY A 729 -20.16 9.08 17.86
C GLY A 729 -20.15 7.55 17.94
N MET A 730 -20.79 6.97 18.96
CA MET A 730 -20.67 5.53 19.24
C MET A 730 -21.96 4.88 19.73
N ALA A 731 -21.99 3.55 19.64
CA ALA A 731 -23.00 2.72 20.28
C ALA A 731 -22.59 2.35 21.72
N PRO A 732 -23.53 2.02 22.61
CA PRO A 732 -23.23 1.69 24.01
C PRO A 732 -22.11 0.66 24.26
N PRO A 733 -21.91 -0.40 23.43
CA PRO A 733 -20.82 -1.35 23.64
C PRO A 733 -19.42 -0.71 23.60
N LEU A 734 -19.21 0.33 22.79
CA LEU A 734 -17.92 1.04 22.72
C LEU A 734 -17.68 1.90 23.97
N VAL A 735 -18.74 2.41 24.58
CA VAL A 735 -18.67 3.10 25.89
C VAL A 735 -18.22 2.11 26.97
N VAL A 736 -18.75 0.89 26.95
CA VAL A 736 -18.33 -0.18 27.88
C VAL A 736 -16.88 -0.60 27.64
N MET A 737 -16.44 -0.64 26.38
CA MET A 737 -15.03 -0.90 26.04
C MET A 737 -14.11 0.15 26.68
N LEU A 738 -14.44 1.44 26.57
CA LEU A 738 -13.69 2.52 27.23
C LEU A 738 -13.62 2.33 28.75
N CYS A 739 -14.69 1.83 29.38
CA CYS A 739 -14.66 1.50 30.82
C CYS A 739 -13.71 0.36 31.16
N LYS A 740 -13.63 -0.70 30.34
CA LYS A 740 -13.10 -2.01 30.76
C LYS A 740 -11.74 -2.38 30.15
N SER A 741 -11.43 -1.88 28.96
CA SER A 741 -10.22 -2.28 28.23
C SER A 741 -8.94 -1.81 28.93
N SER A 742 -7.92 -2.65 29.04
CA SER A 742 -6.59 -2.20 29.51
C SER A 742 -5.83 -1.36 28.48
N ILE A 743 -6.13 -1.53 27.19
CA ILE A 743 -5.44 -0.87 26.05
C ILE A 743 -5.61 0.64 26.11
N VAL A 744 -6.74 1.12 26.64
CA VAL A 744 -6.99 2.57 26.84
C VAL A 744 -5.90 3.23 27.69
N ASN A 745 -5.23 2.51 28.59
CA ASN A 745 -4.16 3.05 29.42
C ASN A 745 -2.81 3.11 28.70
N GLU A 746 -2.68 2.49 27.53
CA GLU A 746 -1.43 2.41 26.75
C GLU A 746 -1.23 3.62 25.83
N TYR A 747 -2.26 4.45 25.63
CA TYR A 747 -2.26 5.57 24.68
C TYR A 747 -2.81 6.86 25.29
N ASP A 748 -2.35 8.01 24.80
CA ASP A 748 -2.88 9.32 25.18
C ASP A 748 -4.21 9.62 24.47
N ILE A 749 -5.31 9.43 25.19
CA ILE A 749 -6.67 9.79 24.74
C ILE A 749 -7.15 11.15 25.27
N SER A 750 -6.27 11.98 25.86
CA SER A 750 -6.66 13.23 26.54
C SER A 750 -7.30 14.27 25.62
N SER A 751 -7.14 14.14 24.30
CA SER A 751 -7.81 15.00 23.31
C SER A 751 -9.32 14.81 23.27
N LEU A 752 -9.83 13.68 23.78
CA LEU A 752 -11.23 13.30 23.67
C LEU A 752 -12.11 14.12 24.62
N GLU A 753 -12.92 15.02 24.08
CA GLU A 753 -13.74 15.93 24.89
C GLU A 753 -15.20 15.48 24.98
N ILE A 754 -15.75 14.91 23.91
CA ILE A 754 -17.18 14.62 23.78
C ILE A 754 -17.41 13.17 23.33
N LEU A 755 -18.22 12.47 24.11
CA LEU A 755 -18.82 11.20 23.72
C LEU A 755 -20.29 11.41 23.37
N TYR A 756 -20.69 10.90 22.21
CA TYR A 756 -22.06 10.98 21.74
C TYR A 756 -22.59 9.56 21.52
N VAL A 757 -23.58 9.15 22.32
CA VAL A 757 -24.06 7.77 22.35
C VAL A 757 -25.45 7.68 21.75
N GLY A 758 -25.63 6.77 20.79
CA GLY A 758 -26.89 6.63 20.07
C GLY A 758 -27.22 5.19 19.69
N GLY A 759 -28.48 4.98 19.30
CA GLY A 759 -28.94 3.72 18.73
C GLY A 759 -29.36 2.64 19.73
N ALA A 760 -29.03 2.76 21.01
CA ALA A 760 -29.56 1.92 22.09
C ALA A 760 -29.45 2.64 23.45
N PRO A 761 -30.26 2.26 24.46
CA PRO A 761 -30.14 2.82 25.81
C PRO A 761 -28.75 2.58 26.43
N THR A 762 -28.23 3.58 27.13
CA THR A 762 -26.96 3.48 27.88
C THR A 762 -27.24 3.45 29.38
N ASN A 763 -26.61 2.52 30.10
CA ASN A 763 -26.78 2.40 31.55
C ASN A 763 -26.12 3.59 32.29
N PRO A 764 -26.82 4.27 33.21
CA PRO A 764 -26.26 5.34 34.05
C PRO A 764 -24.93 4.99 34.74
N LYS A 765 -24.77 3.75 35.25
CA LYS A 765 -23.51 3.31 35.87
C LYS A 765 -22.34 3.27 34.89
N THR A 766 -22.59 2.93 33.63
CA THR A 766 -21.57 2.97 32.57
C THR A 766 -21.12 4.41 32.32
N ILE A 767 -22.06 5.35 32.34
CA ILE A 767 -21.76 6.79 32.23
C ILE A 767 -20.87 7.24 33.39
N THR A 768 -21.21 6.87 34.63
CA THR A 768 -20.39 7.19 35.81
C THR A 768 -18.98 6.59 35.71
N GLN A 769 -18.86 5.34 35.26
CA GLN A 769 -17.58 4.63 35.13
C GLN A 769 -16.66 5.27 34.08
N VAL A 770 -17.20 5.65 32.90
CA VAL A 770 -16.40 6.35 31.89
C VAL A 770 -15.91 7.69 32.42
N LYS A 771 -16.79 8.49 33.05
CA LYS A 771 -16.41 9.79 33.61
C LYS A 771 -15.32 9.67 34.69
N ALA A 772 -15.40 8.64 35.53
CA ALA A 772 -14.38 8.39 36.56
C ALA A 772 -13.04 7.96 35.95
N ARG A 773 -13.07 7.13 34.90
CA ARG A 773 -11.87 6.61 34.24
C ARG A 773 -11.21 7.63 33.31
N CYS A 774 -12.00 8.44 32.62
CA CYS A 774 -11.59 9.40 31.61
C CYS A 774 -12.10 10.81 31.99
N PRO A 775 -11.51 11.45 33.03
CA PRO A 775 -12.02 12.72 33.57
C PRO A 775 -11.86 13.92 32.63
N HIS A 776 -11.07 13.78 31.56
CA HIS A 776 -10.91 14.80 30.50
C HIS A 776 -12.14 14.89 29.58
N ILE A 777 -13.00 13.86 29.55
CA ILE A 777 -14.24 13.86 28.79
C ILE A 777 -15.23 14.81 29.47
N LYS A 778 -15.50 15.95 28.82
CA LYS A 778 -16.38 17.02 29.33
C LYS A 778 -17.85 16.59 29.27
N HIS A 779 -18.25 15.95 28.18
CA HIS A 779 -19.65 15.62 27.93
C HIS A 779 -19.83 14.19 27.43
N LEU A 780 -20.81 13.49 28.00
CA LEU A 780 -21.37 12.25 27.46
C LEU A 780 -22.86 12.52 27.20
N LEU A 781 -23.20 12.64 25.92
CA LEU A 781 -24.51 13.07 25.44
C LEU A 781 -25.22 11.91 24.74
N GLN A 782 -26.55 11.87 24.83
CA GLN A 782 -27.37 10.87 24.15
C GLN A 782 -28.35 11.48 23.14
N ALA A 783 -28.75 10.66 22.18
CA ALA A 783 -29.85 10.96 21.26
C ALA A 783 -30.72 9.74 21.01
N TYR A 784 -32.00 10.01 20.75
CA TYR A 784 -32.93 9.02 20.22
C TYR A 784 -33.29 9.38 18.79
N GLY A 785 -33.24 8.36 17.93
CA GLY A 785 -33.45 8.50 16.51
C GLY A 785 -33.79 7.17 15.86
N ILE A 786 -34.51 7.26 14.74
CA ILE A 786 -34.97 6.13 13.96
C ILE A 786 -34.77 6.40 12.47
N THR A 787 -34.72 5.35 11.66
CA THR A 787 -34.51 5.47 10.21
C THR A 787 -35.61 6.29 9.54
N GLU A 788 -36.85 6.12 10.01
CA GLU A 788 -38.06 6.75 9.52
C GLU A 788 -38.15 8.25 9.87
N ALA A 789 -37.25 8.74 10.73
CA ALA A 789 -37.10 10.14 11.07
C ALA A 789 -35.84 10.78 10.47
N THR A 790 -35.13 10.05 9.60
CA THR A 790 -33.89 10.51 8.96
C THR A 790 -32.81 10.88 9.98
N GLY A 791 -32.80 10.21 11.14
CA GLY A 791 -31.81 10.45 12.20
C GLY A 791 -32.46 10.73 13.55
N ALA A 792 -31.85 11.65 14.31
CA ALA A 792 -32.26 11.99 15.67
C ALA A 792 -33.53 12.84 15.69
N VAL A 793 -34.46 12.49 16.58
CA VAL A 793 -35.68 13.27 16.88
C VAL A 793 -35.61 13.97 18.23
N THR A 794 -34.79 13.44 19.14
CA THR A 794 -34.38 14.11 20.37
C THR A 794 -32.86 14.04 20.51
N ARG A 795 -32.26 15.06 21.11
CA ARG A 795 -30.81 15.18 21.21
C ARG A 795 -30.41 16.00 22.42
N GLU A 796 -29.54 15.46 23.26
CA GLU A 796 -28.90 16.23 24.32
C GLU A 796 -27.88 17.22 23.75
N MET A 797 -27.77 18.38 24.41
CA MET A 797 -26.83 19.45 24.09
C MET A 797 -25.93 19.70 25.30
N GLU A 798 -24.69 20.15 25.05
CA GLU A 798 -23.67 20.42 26.08
C GLU A 798 -24.11 21.44 27.12
N THR A 799 -25.01 22.36 26.73
CA THR A 799 -25.48 23.46 27.57
C THR A 799 -26.38 22.99 28.72
N ALA A 800 -26.99 21.81 28.63
CA ALA A 800 -27.92 21.29 29.64
C ALA A 800 -28.08 19.75 29.59
N PRO A 801 -27.02 18.95 29.80
CA PRO A 801 -27.14 17.49 29.81
C PRO A 801 -27.96 16.99 31.00
N ARG A 802 -28.77 15.94 30.80
CA ARG A 802 -29.54 15.24 31.85
C ARG A 802 -29.25 13.75 31.81
N GLU A 803 -28.74 13.24 32.92
CA GLU A 803 -28.39 11.82 33.03
C GLU A 803 -29.60 10.91 32.73
N GLY A 804 -29.38 9.94 31.84
CA GLY A 804 -30.42 8.98 31.41
C GLY A 804 -31.42 9.52 30.39
N SER A 805 -31.44 10.82 30.11
CA SER A 805 -32.28 11.39 29.06
C SER A 805 -31.66 11.20 27.67
N VAL A 806 -32.50 11.19 26.64
CA VAL A 806 -32.11 11.31 25.23
C VAL A 806 -32.30 12.74 24.69
N GLY A 807 -32.49 13.70 25.60
CA GLY A 807 -32.58 15.14 25.33
C GLY A 807 -33.98 15.63 24.95
N PRO A 808 -34.11 16.95 24.71
CA PRO A 808 -35.32 17.56 24.18
C PRO A 808 -35.49 17.27 22.69
N VAL A 809 -36.68 17.59 22.17
CA VAL A 809 -37.04 17.48 20.75
C VAL A 809 -36.16 18.40 19.90
N VAL A 810 -35.69 17.91 18.75
CA VAL A 810 -34.87 18.69 17.82
C VAL A 810 -35.69 19.68 16.98
N PRO A 811 -35.11 20.79 16.50
CA PRO A 811 -35.78 21.74 15.63
C PRO A 811 -36.52 21.11 14.45
N GLY A 812 -37.79 21.49 14.27
CA GLY A 812 -38.64 21.04 13.17
C GLY A 812 -39.36 19.70 13.41
N ILE A 813 -39.05 18.98 14.49
CA ILE A 813 -39.76 17.75 14.85
C ILE A 813 -40.85 18.03 15.88
N ILE A 814 -41.96 17.31 15.74
CA ILE A 814 -43.08 17.31 16.67
C ILE A 814 -43.23 15.89 17.20
N ILE A 815 -43.27 15.73 18.52
CA ILE A 815 -43.45 14.44 19.19
C ILE A 815 -44.68 14.51 20.07
N LYS A 816 -45.52 13.47 20.02
CA LYS A 816 -46.54 13.19 21.04
C LYS A 816 -46.32 11.81 21.64
N VAL A 817 -46.62 11.67 22.92
CA VAL A 817 -46.65 10.38 23.63
C VAL A 817 -48.11 9.99 23.79
N VAL A 818 -48.48 8.78 23.36
CA VAL A 818 -49.87 8.34 23.39
C VAL A 818 -50.02 6.95 24.00
N ASP A 819 -51.16 6.70 24.61
CA ASP A 819 -51.55 5.36 25.00
C ASP A 819 -51.85 4.54 23.72
N PRO A 820 -51.17 3.41 23.48
CA PRO A 820 -51.30 2.66 22.22
C PRO A 820 -52.65 1.94 22.06
N GLU A 821 -53.42 1.75 23.14
CA GLU A 821 -54.72 1.09 23.11
C GLU A 821 -55.86 2.09 22.88
N THR A 822 -55.79 3.24 23.57
CA THR A 822 -56.86 4.25 23.59
C THR A 822 -56.59 5.43 22.64
N ASN A 823 -55.38 5.56 22.10
CA ASN A 823 -54.89 6.69 21.31
C ASN A 823 -54.92 8.06 22.04
N LYS A 824 -55.10 8.07 23.36
CA LYS A 824 -55.09 9.32 24.15
C LYS A 824 -53.67 9.83 24.30
N ILE A 825 -53.50 11.15 24.15
CA ILE A 825 -52.22 11.82 24.44
C ILE A 825 -51.98 11.79 25.96
N LEU A 826 -50.77 11.38 26.35
CA LEU A 826 -50.33 11.26 27.73
C LEU A 826 -49.52 12.48 28.15
N GLY A 827 -49.55 12.78 29.45
CA GLY A 827 -48.88 13.91 30.07
C GLY A 827 -47.46 13.62 30.56
N VAL A 828 -46.91 14.56 31.33
CA VAL A 828 -45.56 14.50 31.90
C VAL A 828 -45.38 13.25 32.77
N GLY A 829 -44.32 12.49 32.51
CA GLY A 829 -43.95 11.30 33.28
C GLY A 829 -44.76 10.04 32.96
N GLU A 830 -45.76 10.13 32.08
CA GLU A 830 -46.59 8.99 31.70
C GLU A 830 -45.98 8.25 30.49
N PRO A 831 -45.65 6.96 30.61
CA PRO A 831 -45.06 6.19 29.52
C PRO A 831 -46.11 5.81 28.47
N GLY A 832 -45.81 6.09 27.19
CA GLY A 832 -46.65 5.70 26.07
C GLY A 832 -45.87 5.60 24.75
N GLU A 833 -46.56 5.23 23.68
CA GLU A 833 -46.01 5.17 22.33
C GLU A 833 -45.60 6.56 21.85
N VAL A 834 -44.34 6.66 21.41
CA VAL A 834 -43.84 7.85 20.73
C VAL A 834 -44.41 7.89 19.33
N ARG A 835 -45.02 9.02 18.95
CA ARG A 835 -45.43 9.31 17.59
C ARG A 835 -44.82 10.61 17.12
N ILE A 836 -44.29 10.62 15.90
CA ILE A 836 -43.48 11.72 15.39
C ILE A 836 -44.04 12.31 14.08
N SER A 837 -43.92 13.62 13.94
CA SER A 837 -44.24 14.35 12.71
C SER A 837 -43.18 15.44 12.47
N GLY A 838 -43.09 15.93 11.24
CA GLY A 838 -42.15 16.97 10.84
C GLY A 838 -41.44 16.69 9.52
N PRO A 839 -40.67 17.65 9.02
CA PRO A 839 -40.09 17.59 7.68
C PRO A 839 -38.88 16.66 7.58
N ALA A 840 -38.40 16.04 8.67
CA ALA A 840 -37.42 14.94 8.61
C ALA A 840 -38.07 13.54 8.60
N VAL A 841 -39.38 13.44 8.79
CA VAL A 841 -40.11 12.16 8.74
C VAL A 841 -40.23 11.68 7.29
N PHE A 842 -39.84 10.43 7.06
CA PHE A 842 -39.83 9.76 5.77
C PHE A 842 -41.18 9.74 5.03
N ASP A 843 -41.13 9.44 3.73
CA ASP A 843 -42.31 9.38 2.86
C ASP A 843 -42.99 7.99 2.83
N GLY A 844 -42.75 7.17 3.86
CA GLY A 844 -43.25 5.79 3.95
C GLY A 844 -42.29 4.74 3.37
N TYR A 845 -42.66 3.47 3.51
CA TYR A 845 -41.85 2.36 3.00
C TYR A 845 -42.17 2.02 1.55
N ILE A 846 -41.18 1.46 0.85
CA ILE A 846 -41.37 0.93 -0.50
C ILE A 846 -42.38 -0.23 -0.47
N GLY A 847 -43.34 -0.20 -1.39
CA GLY A 847 -44.34 -1.26 -1.55
C GLY A 847 -45.40 -1.33 -0.45
N LYS A 848 -45.55 -0.29 0.38
CA LYS A 848 -46.57 -0.19 1.42
C LYS A 848 -47.35 1.11 1.33
N ASP A 849 -48.61 1.09 1.73
CA ASP A 849 -49.38 2.32 1.95
C ASP A 849 -48.86 3.00 3.22
N LYS A 850 -48.61 4.30 3.13
CA LYS A 850 -48.14 5.10 4.26
C LYS A 850 -49.18 5.13 5.40
N LYS A 851 -50.47 4.99 5.10
CA LYS A 851 -51.55 5.02 6.10
C LYS A 851 -51.44 3.92 7.16
N ASP A 852 -50.79 2.80 6.85
CA ASP A 852 -50.66 1.68 7.78
C ASP A 852 -49.73 2.00 8.96
N ASP A 853 -48.69 2.79 8.70
CA ASP A 853 -47.64 3.10 9.69
C ASP A 853 -47.82 4.48 10.34
N PHE A 854 -48.78 5.27 9.86
CA PHE A 854 -49.10 6.61 10.36
C PHE A 854 -50.46 6.60 11.08
N ASP A 855 -50.69 7.54 11.99
CA ASP A 855 -52.02 7.78 12.56
C ASP A 855 -52.85 8.73 11.69
N GLU A 856 -54.11 8.93 12.06
CA GLU A 856 -55.06 9.75 11.28
C GLU A 856 -54.64 11.22 11.17
N GLU A 857 -53.78 11.70 12.08
CA GLU A 857 -53.22 13.05 12.09
C GLU A 857 -51.90 13.15 11.30
N GLY A 858 -51.43 12.04 10.75
CA GLY A 858 -50.19 11.99 9.97
C GLY A 858 -48.92 11.93 10.82
N PHE A 859 -49.00 11.46 12.07
CA PHE A 859 -47.82 11.12 12.86
C PHE A 859 -47.40 9.68 12.60
N TYR A 860 -46.10 9.47 12.38
CA TYR A 860 -45.53 8.12 12.27
C TYR A 860 -45.51 7.44 13.64
N LYS A 861 -46.01 6.20 13.69
CA LYS A 861 -46.05 5.36 14.89
C LYS A 861 -44.71 4.65 15.05
N THR A 862 -43.88 5.07 16.01
CA THR A 862 -42.50 4.53 16.11
C THR A 862 -42.47 3.11 16.66
N GLY A 863 -43.48 2.73 17.45
CA GLY A 863 -43.48 1.48 18.20
C GLY A 863 -42.51 1.45 19.39
N ASP A 864 -41.94 2.60 19.76
CA ASP A 864 -41.08 2.78 20.93
C ASP A 864 -41.90 3.45 22.06
N ILE A 865 -41.73 2.98 23.29
CA ILE A 865 -42.33 3.57 24.50
C ILE A 865 -41.35 4.56 25.12
N ALA A 866 -41.81 5.77 25.41
CA ALA A 866 -41.06 6.78 26.14
C ALA A 866 -41.98 7.61 27.03
N TYR A 867 -41.38 8.37 27.93
CA TYR A 867 -42.04 9.48 28.62
C TYR A 867 -41.16 10.73 28.52
N TYR A 868 -41.72 11.89 28.86
CA TYR A 868 -40.98 13.15 28.94
C TYR A 868 -41.21 13.82 30.29
N ASP A 869 -40.23 14.61 30.74
CA ASP A 869 -40.34 15.38 31.97
C ASP A 869 -40.94 16.78 31.76
N LYS A 870 -41.11 17.53 32.85
CA LYS A 870 -41.70 18.89 32.84
C LYS A 870 -40.92 19.90 31.98
N ASP A 871 -39.65 19.63 31.69
CA ASP A 871 -38.77 20.49 30.93
C ASP A 871 -38.61 19.99 29.48
N GLY A 872 -39.38 18.97 29.09
CA GLY A 872 -39.43 18.43 27.73
C GLY A 872 -38.32 17.44 27.39
N TYR A 873 -37.59 16.91 28.38
CA TYR A 873 -36.54 15.90 28.16
C TYR A 873 -37.16 14.51 28.08
N PHE A 874 -36.79 13.76 27.05
CA PHE A 874 -37.34 12.43 26.79
C PHE A 874 -36.50 11.32 27.42
N TYR A 875 -37.17 10.23 27.79
CA TYR A 875 -36.59 9.02 28.38
C TYR A 875 -37.19 7.79 27.71
N ILE A 876 -36.34 6.98 27.06
CA ILE A 876 -36.78 5.79 26.33
C ILE A 876 -36.93 4.61 27.30
N VAL A 877 -38.08 3.94 27.25
CA VAL A 877 -38.39 2.79 28.11
C VAL A 877 -38.03 1.49 27.39
N ASP A 878 -38.72 1.13 26.31
CA ASP A 878 -38.44 -0.07 25.50
C ASP A 878 -39.27 -0.07 24.20
N ARG A 879 -39.18 -1.14 23.40
CA ARG A 879 -40.01 -1.37 22.21
C ARG A 879 -41.26 -2.15 22.53
N ILE A 880 -42.41 -1.70 22.02
CA ILE A 880 -43.72 -2.36 22.21
C ILE A 880 -43.67 -3.84 21.84
N LYS A 881 -42.98 -4.20 20.75
CA LYS A 881 -42.89 -5.58 20.25
C LYS A 881 -41.86 -6.45 20.98
N GLU A 882 -41.02 -5.86 21.81
CA GLU A 882 -39.92 -6.54 22.50
C GLU A 882 -40.17 -6.67 24.00
N ILE A 883 -41.13 -5.91 24.55
CA ILE A 883 -41.67 -6.06 25.90
C ILE A 883 -42.14 -7.51 26.15
N ILE A 884 -41.66 -8.09 27.24
CA ILE A 884 -42.03 -9.43 27.68
C ILE A 884 -43.37 -9.37 28.39
N LYS A 885 -44.34 -10.16 27.92
CA LYS A 885 -45.69 -10.21 28.49
C LYS A 885 -45.78 -11.31 29.54
N TYR A 886 -45.37 -11.00 30.77
CA TYR A 886 -45.48 -11.91 31.91
C TYR A 886 -46.79 -11.67 32.68
N LYS A 887 -47.78 -12.54 32.44
CA LYS A 887 -49.17 -12.38 32.90
C LYS A 887 -49.73 -11.03 32.42
N ALA A 888 -50.24 -10.21 33.34
CA ALA A 888 -50.70 -8.85 33.04
C ALA A 888 -49.58 -7.81 33.04
N TRP A 889 -48.32 -8.20 33.31
CA TRP A 889 -47.20 -7.28 33.45
C TRP A 889 -46.38 -7.22 32.17
N GLN A 890 -46.05 -6.00 31.79
CA GLN A 890 -45.13 -5.68 30.70
C GLN A 890 -43.74 -5.50 31.30
N VAL A 891 -42.81 -6.39 30.95
CA VAL A 891 -41.44 -6.40 31.47
C VAL A 891 -40.49 -5.97 30.34
N PRO A 892 -39.87 -4.77 30.45
CA PRO A 892 -38.82 -4.33 29.52
C PRO A 892 -37.58 -5.24 29.60
N PRO A 893 -37.16 -5.92 28.52
CA PRO A 893 -35.91 -6.68 28.52
C PRO A 893 -34.69 -5.82 28.81
N SER A 894 -34.68 -4.58 28.32
CA SER A 894 -33.53 -3.66 28.44
C SER A 894 -33.17 -3.33 29.89
N GLU A 895 -34.17 -3.27 30.77
CA GLU A 895 -33.97 -3.06 32.21
C GLU A 895 -33.22 -4.24 32.85
N LEU A 896 -33.59 -5.48 32.50
CA LEU A 896 -32.94 -6.68 32.98
C LEU A 896 -31.54 -6.85 32.40
N GLU A 897 -31.35 -6.55 31.13
CA GLU A 897 -30.04 -6.52 30.47
C GLU A 897 -29.10 -5.53 31.15
N GLY A 898 -29.59 -4.32 31.44
CA GLY A 898 -28.84 -3.29 32.16
C GLY A 898 -28.40 -3.72 33.55
N LEU A 899 -29.20 -4.53 34.26
CA LEU A 899 -28.84 -5.11 35.56
C LEU A 899 -27.85 -6.27 35.42
N LEU A 900 -28.05 -7.17 34.45
CA LEU A 900 -27.15 -8.30 34.19
C LEU A 900 -25.72 -7.84 33.86
N LEU A 901 -25.59 -6.80 33.03
CA LEU A 901 -24.29 -6.22 32.66
C LEU A 901 -23.52 -5.60 33.83
N GLN A 902 -24.15 -5.42 35.01
CA GLN A 902 -23.50 -4.97 36.24
C GLN A 902 -22.86 -6.12 37.03
N HIS A 903 -23.16 -7.37 36.70
CA HIS A 903 -22.55 -8.52 37.37
C HIS A 903 -21.09 -8.68 36.87
N PRO A 904 -20.08 -8.74 37.78
CA PRO A 904 -18.66 -8.74 37.39
C PRO A 904 -18.28 -9.92 36.49
N SER A 905 -18.93 -11.06 36.66
CA SER A 905 -18.72 -12.28 35.86
C SER A 905 -19.40 -12.27 34.47
N ILE A 906 -20.17 -11.23 34.12
CA ILE A 906 -20.92 -11.16 32.85
C ILE A 906 -20.21 -10.21 31.86
N LYS A 907 -19.95 -10.73 30.66
CA LYS A 907 -19.37 -9.97 29.54
C LYS A 907 -20.46 -9.30 28.72
N GLU A 908 -21.49 -10.07 28.34
CA GLU A 908 -22.65 -9.59 27.58
C GLU A 908 -23.94 -10.26 28.06
N ALA A 909 -25.07 -9.58 27.88
CA ALA A 909 -26.38 -10.14 28.18
C ALA A 909 -27.43 -9.70 27.14
N GLY A 910 -28.37 -10.59 26.84
CA GLY A 910 -29.58 -10.29 26.10
C GLY A 910 -30.78 -11.00 26.72
N VAL A 911 -31.93 -10.33 26.80
CA VAL A 911 -33.12 -10.84 27.49
C VAL A 911 -34.28 -10.92 26.50
N THR A 912 -35.06 -12.01 26.60
CA THR A 912 -36.29 -12.20 25.84
C THR A 912 -37.31 -13.03 26.63
N GLY A 913 -38.52 -13.14 26.11
CA GLY A 913 -39.60 -13.93 26.70
C GLY A 913 -39.57 -15.36 26.18
N THR A 914 -39.48 -16.33 27.10
CA THR A 914 -39.74 -17.74 26.80
C THR A 914 -41.25 -17.98 26.85
N PRO A 915 -41.89 -18.48 25.77
CA PRO A 915 -43.31 -18.79 25.79
C PRO A 915 -43.67 -19.75 26.92
N ASP A 916 -44.71 -19.43 27.68
CA ASP A 916 -45.22 -20.24 28.78
C ASP A 916 -46.75 -20.26 28.76
N LEU A 917 -47.33 -21.44 28.96
CA LEU A 917 -48.77 -21.66 28.82
C LEU A 917 -49.61 -20.90 29.86
N LEU A 918 -49.06 -20.61 31.05
CA LEU A 918 -49.78 -20.00 32.17
C LEU A 918 -49.41 -18.53 32.36
N ALA A 919 -48.18 -18.16 32.04
CA ALA A 919 -47.63 -16.82 32.22
C ALA A 919 -47.57 -16.01 30.93
N GLY A 920 -47.86 -16.59 29.76
CA GLY A 920 -47.67 -15.95 28.46
C GLY A 920 -46.20 -16.00 28.04
N GLU A 921 -45.36 -15.18 28.67
CA GLU A 921 -43.91 -15.20 28.48
C GLU A 921 -43.18 -15.12 29.84
N LEU A 922 -42.12 -15.92 30.03
CA LEU A 922 -41.21 -15.87 31.17
C LEU A 922 -39.93 -15.10 30.81
N PRO A 923 -39.51 -14.09 31.57
CA PRO A 923 -38.23 -13.42 31.35
C PRO A 923 -37.06 -14.40 31.41
N THR A 924 -36.25 -14.45 30.35
CA THR A 924 -35.14 -15.40 30.17
C THR A 924 -33.91 -14.65 29.68
N ALA A 925 -32.76 -14.90 30.29
CA ALA A 925 -31.51 -14.22 29.95
C ALA A 925 -30.58 -15.14 29.16
N PHE A 926 -29.89 -14.57 28.18
CA PHE A 926 -28.76 -15.17 27.47
C PHE A 926 -27.49 -14.43 27.88
N VAL A 927 -26.51 -15.15 28.42
CA VAL A 927 -25.35 -14.57 29.09
C VAL A 927 -24.05 -15.10 28.48
N VAL A 928 -23.16 -14.18 28.14
CA VAL A 928 -21.75 -14.47 27.82
C VAL A 928 -20.94 -14.20 29.09
N LYS A 929 -20.18 -15.20 29.55
CA LYS A 929 -19.33 -15.07 30.73
C LYS A 929 -18.08 -14.24 30.41
N GLN A 930 -17.53 -13.59 31.43
CA GLN A 930 -16.14 -13.14 31.37
C GLN A 930 -15.19 -14.35 31.24
N GLN A 931 -14.02 -14.12 30.67
CA GLN A 931 -12.98 -15.15 30.54
C GLN A 931 -12.65 -15.71 31.93
N ASP A 932 -12.62 -17.04 32.04
CA ASP A 932 -12.37 -17.81 33.27
C ASP A 932 -13.37 -17.64 34.42
N ALA A 933 -14.48 -16.91 34.21
CA ALA A 933 -15.47 -16.69 35.25
C ALA A 933 -16.32 -17.95 35.52
N LYS A 934 -16.29 -18.42 36.77
CA LYS A 934 -17.10 -19.55 37.26
C LYS A 934 -18.37 -19.05 37.94
N VAL A 935 -19.31 -18.54 37.16
CA VAL A 935 -20.67 -18.17 37.62
C VAL A 935 -21.70 -19.19 37.12
N THR A 936 -22.63 -19.56 38.00
CA THR A 936 -23.75 -20.48 37.75
C THR A 936 -25.02 -19.73 37.35
N GLU A 937 -25.98 -20.43 36.76
CA GLU A 937 -27.29 -19.87 36.42
C GLU A 937 -28.01 -19.35 37.68
N GLN A 938 -28.01 -20.11 38.77
CA GLN A 938 -28.71 -19.76 40.00
C GLN A 938 -28.14 -18.47 40.63
N GLU A 939 -26.82 -18.31 40.67
CA GLU A 939 -26.18 -17.08 41.18
C GLU A 939 -26.63 -15.82 40.41
N ILE A 940 -26.85 -15.94 39.09
CA ILE A 940 -27.34 -14.82 38.27
C ILE A 940 -28.84 -14.57 38.51
N ILE A 941 -29.64 -15.63 38.64
CA ILE A 941 -31.08 -15.52 38.96
C ILE A 941 -31.26 -14.84 40.32
N ASP A 942 -30.48 -15.24 41.32
CA ASP A 942 -30.53 -14.67 42.67
C ASP A 942 -30.08 -13.20 42.65
N TYR A 943 -28.97 -12.90 41.97
CA TYR A 943 -28.47 -11.54 41.80
C TYR A 943 -29.51 -10.58 41.21
N ILE A 944 -30.27 -11.02 40.21
CA ILE A 944 -31.34 -10.21 39.60
C ILE A 944 -32.57 -10.17 40.51
N SER A 945 -32.94 -11.29 41.12
CA SER A 945 -34.11 -11.40 42.00
C SER A 945 -34.07 -10.43 43.19
N ASP A 946 -32.87 -10.11 43.68
CA ASP A 946 -32.66 -9.14 44.76
C ASP A 946 -32.83 -7.67 44.33
N LYS A 947 -32.82 -7.39 43.02
CA LYS A 947 -32.81 -6.02 42.47
C LYS A 947 -34.08 -5.62 41.73
N VAL A 948 -34.99 -6.56 41.51
CA VAL A 948 -36.19 -6.33 40.70
C VAL A 948 -37.47 -6.79 41.39
N ALA A 949 -38.57 -6.15 41.02
CA ALA A 949 -39.89 -6.55 41.48
C ALA A 949 -40.23 -7.99 41.07
N PRO A 950 -41.08 -8.73 41.82
CA PRO A 950 -41.33 -10.14 41.59
C PRO A 950 -41.65 -10.50 40.15
N TRP A 951 -42.47 -9.73 39.43
CA TRP A 951 -42.88 -10.04 38.05
C TRP A 951 -41.75 -9.89 37.00
N LYS A 952 -40.64 -9.22 37.34
CA LYS A 952 -39.47 -9.07 36.45
C LYS A 952 -38.38 -10.14 36.62
N LYS A 953 -38.51 -11.02 37.62
CA LYS A 953 -37.53 -12.10 37.88
C LYS A 953 -37.34 -13.00 36.66
N LEU A 954 -36.11 -13.48 36.45
CA LEU A 954 -35.70 -14.36 35.35
C LEU A 954 -36.24 -15.80 35.51
N ARG A 955 -37.57 -15.94 35.47
CA ARG A 955 -38.27 -17.22 35.68
C ARG A 955 -38.08 -18.22 34.56
N GLY A 956 -37.70 -17.76 33.37
CA GLY A 956 -37.34 -18.65 32.27
C GLY A 956 -35.87 -19.07 32.26
N GLY A 957 -35.10 -18.66 33.28
CA GLY A 957 -33.73 -19.09 33.50
C GLY A 957 -32.65 -18.21 32.83
N VAL A 958 -31.42 -18.71 32.88
CA VAL A 958 -30.22 -18.10 32.29
C VAL A 958 -29.51 -19.13 31.41
N ILE A 959 -29.40 -18.82 30.12
CA ILE A 959 -28.74 -19.66 29.12
C ILE A 959 -27.37 -19.07 28.82
N PHE A 960 -26.30 -19.85 29.03
CA PHE A 960 -24.96 -19.41 28.66
C PHE A 960 -24.71 -19.61 27.16
N VAL A 961 -24.20 -18.57 26.50
CA VAL A 961 -23.87 -18.55 25.08
C VAL A 961 -22.47 -17.97 24.85
N ASP A 962 -21.85 -18.32 23.73
CA ASP A 962 -20.53 -17.80 23.35
C ASP A 962 -20.62 -16.32 22.92
N GLU A 963 -21.74 -15.93 22.29
CA GLU A 963 -22.02 -14.55 21.88
C GLU A 963 -23.52 -14.21 21.96
N VAL A 964 -23.84 -12.93 22.24
CA VAL A 964 -25.22 -12.43 22.12
C VAL A 964 -25.43 -11.95 20.67
N PRO A 965 -26.41 -12.50 19.91
CA PRO A 965 -26.64 -12.09 18.53
C PRO A 965 -27.02 -10.61 18.44
N LYS A 966 -26.25 -9.83 17.66
CA LYS A 966 -26.46 -8.39 17.47
C LYS A 966 -26.42 -8.00 15.98
N THR A 967 -27.03 -6.88 15.64
CA THR A 967 -26.88 -6.20 14.34
C THR A 967 -25.48 -5.56 14.24
N PRO A 968 -25.00 -5.18 13.05
CA PRO A 968 -23.77 -4.41 12.89
C PRO A 968 -23.74 -3.08 13.67
N SER A 969 -24.90 -2.48 13.99
CA SER A 969 -25.01 -1.28 14.83
C SER A 969 -25.11 -1.58 16.33
N GLY A 970 -24.82 -2.81 16.77
CA GLY A 970 -24.81 -3.21 18.19
C GLY A 970 -26.17 -3.55 18.82
N LYS A 971 -27.29 -3.43 18.10
CA LYS A 971 -28.64 -3.77 18.59
C LYS A 971 -28.84 -5.28 18.73
N ILE A 972 -29.44 -5.76 19.81
CA ILE A 972 -29.71 -7.19 20.03
C ILE A 972 -30.73 -7.72 19.02
N LEU A 973 -30.40 -8.84 18.35
CA LEU A 973 -31.28 -9.55 17.42
C LEU A 973 -32.19 -10.53 18.18
N ARG A 974 -33.21 -10.00 18.88
CA ARG A 974 -34.13 -10.80 19.72
C ARG A 974 -34.83 -11.95 19.00
N ARG A 975 -35.08 -11.83 17.68
CA ARG A 975 -35.57 -12.96 16.86
C ARG A 975 -34.64 -14.19 16.90
N LYS A 976 -33.31 -13.97 16.90
CA LYS A 976 -32.31 -15.04 16.99
C LYS A 976 -32.26 -15.63 18.41
N LEU A 977 -32.43 -14.79 19.44
CA LEU A 977 -32.59 -15.28 20.82
C LEU A 977 -33.84 -16.16 20.97
N LYS A 978 -34.98 -15.75 20.41
CA LYS A 978 -36.21 -16.56 20.38
C LYS A 978 -36.02 -17.87 19.59
N ALA A 979 -35.28 -17.86 18.49
CA ALA A 979 -34.92 -19.07 17.75
C ALA A 979 -34.00 -20.00 18.57
N LEU A 980 -33.04 -19.45 19.33
CA LEU A 980 -32.20 -20.21 20.24
C LEU A 980 -33.03 -20.89 21.34
N LEU A 981 -34.03 -20.20 21.92
CA LEU A 981 -34.97 -20.83 22.87
C LEU A 981 -35.66 -22.07 22.28
N GLN A 982 -36.12 -21.98 21.03
CA GLN A 982 -36.76 -23.10 20.32
C GLN A 982 -35.79 -24.27 20.05
N SER A 983 -34.49 -23.98 19.90
CA SER A 983 -33.46 -25.01 19.72
C SER A 983 -33.09 -25.71 21.04
N VAL A 984 -33.07 -24.98 22.16
CA VAL A 984 -32.77 -25.51 23.50
C VAL A 984 -33.95 -26.34 24.05
N GLN A 985 -35.20 -25.95 23.75
CA GLN A 985 -36.40 -26.71 24.14
C GLN A 985 -36.61 -28.04 23.38
N LYS A 986 -35.81 -28.36 22.35
CA LYS A 986 -35.88 -29.63 21.61
C LYS A 986 -35.10 -30.79 22.25
N ILE A 987 -34.49 -30.59 23.42
CA ILE A 987 -33.95 -31.69 24.23
C ILE A 987 -35.11 -32.27 25.06
N PRO A 988 -35.46 -33.56 24.92
CA PRO A 988 -36.65 -34.12 25.57
C PRO A 988 -36.51 -34.07 27.10
N ALA A 989 -37.64 -33.82 27.77
CA ALA A 989 -37.81 -33.74 29.23
C ALA A 989 -37.44 -35.02 30.01
N SER A 990 -36.78 -36.00 29.39
CA SER A 990 -36.30 -37.22 30.03
C SER A 990 -34.89 -37.07 30.65
N LYS A 991 -34.38 -35.84 30.80
CA LYS A 991 -33.09 -35.52 31.43
C LYS A 991 -33.15 -34.32 32.39
N LEU A 992 -34.33 -33.97 32.89
CA LEU A 992 -34.52 -33.06 34.02
C LEU A 992 -34.95 -33.85 35.25
#